data_AF-A0A3A3DAS6-F1
#
_entry.id   AF-A0A3A3DAS6-F1
#
_cell.length_a   1.000
_cell.length_b   1.000
_cell.length_c   1.000
_cell.angle_alpha   90.00
_cell.angle_beta   90.00
_cell.angle_gamma   90.00
#
_symmetry.space_group_name_H-M   'P 1'
#
loop_
_entity.id
_entity.type
_entity.pdbx_description
1 polymer ?
#
loop_
_entity_poly.entity_id
_entity_poly.type
_entity_poly.pdbx_seq_one_letter_code
_entity_poly.pdbx_strand_id
1 'polypeptide(L)'
;MTIEAGLTQLQVDVAELADTSQSLAKSVTSSLAEIDAVKGDIQNTHNFVDSNYQAMNDWQTKHGTVTFKNLQGQNKQVNTLSKLILDSEKINPNPHVMSKAQFDALRELRKQQYAGSGFAEWGKQFPDSATAVDHINQGLFTDTARANILVMGDSTSESIGDSLSGSAISIVNGAAHNIKTHGEWSNNFVDRFAIPFPDAPDGTKTYDSATGVVTEYASAAEAFNERKDTIPIVGANVVWDAATNTATSQTTSPHGLSFSIGKPTGVVKLIAVVESSGNRTIELRDDTGTLGNAPLITSTTLSAGKVTSIEIEYTATTTGVYFRLPSSQVGQTLKLHSLQVLTSTESVITSRKDLVFLESWHEKISDKDVVYPLGNVQYGGTTFDGMTMDLSPSGIAQGYSAFGEWDTAINGRGHRWTTLIDSEKKKFIDNPENNIYYDSEADELIQVRYRIRVVEGKGDNWGRVTSATSNTMQYSLNVNDFVVFRGSSTNSRDYFISGTGNRVFYGNTRNDGAVSGEPSLWTEGLGGVIYEGKAISIALVQRMNQGAYHPTYNPMGCKGFWNSNGASSWRHDWYVDVAKTPSSTADCFSSGSTNAVGATTPPFTVDGIIRTDGSIAAGLSARSGPYKFYDAIYAGQVEDLRLNANKLDVNQLREETMRKAVAGEMRGKGKVPFTHHVSRTLLGSGDHSIKLYQYDDLFAASPYALMDIVLYGIKQGQTIRVYNADDMSKYFEGVFNNFIGTSYAYFSVTYNNGMPDRGTGLNLITVIETELSPEFDSLPWVDIVGDPERIAATFPDGVVGQWNTFSADNIVTSVRLSRKSENTCHILRQLSAGGVWDTPSCTVDLVENKAVHTNPFITTGIYLISYESRSNFTESSTNSVVVGDVGDVSYMGYYTTDRGNRLAPSLTGDIITSNNFPSHGQCALTDFTTLADKVDSGSQSPVHAPLRITTPDNNSPAVKALSTVTEKDGLLYLQLHGAELKYTPRTIADMTVINAGSPTGVITKGHVYLFQGFDNSLINRPMIALVNNAGTTWNANSYNGFTLNDLGEIITNTGTTYSTLRAFESRWGDDQVIPIVNGEDVKTDLNGNTVKVFCHHTQIPLGIASN
;
A
#
# COMPACT_ATOMS: atom_id res chain seq x y z
N MET A 1 66.72 -106.67 68.28
CA MET A 1 65.88 -105.58 68.81
C MET A 1 65.08 -106.16 69.97
N THR A 2 65.21 -105.59 71.16
CA THR A 2 64.54 -106.08 72.37
C THR A 2 63.07 -105.67 72.40
N ILE A 3 62.22 -106.51 72.99
CA ILE A 3 60.77 -106.29 73.13
C ILE A 3 60.47 -104.97 73.86
N GLU A 4 61.33 -104.55 74.81
CA GLU A 4 61.21 -103.27 75.52
C GLU A 4 61.33 -102.05 74.61
N ALA A 5 62.26 -102.02 73.64
CA ALA A 5 62.40 -100.89 72.73
C ALA A 5 61.19 -100.72 71.79
N GLY A 6 60.57 -101.83 71.38
CA GLY A 6 59.34 -101.82 70.58
C GLY A 6 58.11 -101.36 71.38
N LEU A 7 58.02 -101.73 72.66
CA LEU A 7 56.92 -101.33 73.53
C LEU A 7 56.98 -99.83 73.89
N THR A 8 58.18 -99.28 74.10
CA THR A 8 58.37 -97.83 74.34
C THR A 8 58.03 -97.00 73.10
N GLN A 9 58.45 -97.42 71.90
CA GLN A 9 58.07 -96.71 70.66
C GLN A 9 56.56 -96.77 70.41
N LEU A 10 55.91 -97.92 70.66
CA LEU A 10 54.45 -98.05 70.56
C LEU A 10 53.69 -97.14 71.54
N GLN A 11 54.22 -96.94 72.75
CA GLN A 11 53.64 -96.00 73.71
C GLN A 11 53.81 -94.53 73.28
N VAL A 12 54.92 -94.20 72.64
CA VAL A 12 55.15 -92.86 72.06
C VAL A 12 54.23 -92.62 70.86
N ASP A 13 54.13 -93.59 69.93
CA ASP A 13 53.26 -93.48 68.75
C ASP A 13 51.77 -93.41 69.13
N VAL A 14 51.35 -94.15 70.17
CA VAL A 14 49.97 -94.09 70.71
C VAL A 14 49.69 -92.74 71.37
N ALA A 15 50.66 -92.17 72.09
CA ALA A 15 50.52 -90.82 72.67
C ALA A 15 50.46 -89.74 71.58
N GLU A 16 51.31 -89.82 70.55
CA GLU A 16 51.31 -88.89 69.42
C GLU A 16 50.02 -89.00 68.59
N LEU A 17 49.50 -90.22 68.39
CA LEU A 17 48.21 -90.45 67.74
C LEU A 17 47.04 -89.92 68.59
N ALA A 18 47.10 -90.05 69.91
CA ALA A 18 46.10 -89.49 70.82
C ALA A 18 46.10 -87.95 70.79
N ASP A 19 47.28 -87.33 70.81
CA ASP A 19 47.44 -85.88 70.69
C ASP A 19 46.98 -85.36 69.33
N THR A 20 47.32 -86.07 68.24
CA THR A 20 46.88 -85.75 66.88
C THR A 20 45.36 -85.89 66.75
N SER A 21 44.77 -86.94 67.31
CA SER A 21 43.31 -87.16 67.34
C SER A 21 42.60 -86.08 68.15
N GLN A 22 43.16 -85.66 69.29
CA GLN A 22 42.59 -84.62 70.12
C GLN A 22 42.70 -83.22 69.48
N SER A 23 43.81 -82.94 68.78
CA SER A 23 43.98 -81.74 67.95
C SER A 23 42.98 -81.71 66.79
N LEU A 24 42.80 -82.84 66.10
CA LEU A 24 41.82 -82.99 65.02
C LEU A 24 40.39 -82.79 65.54
N ALA A 25 40.04 -83.38 66.68
CA ALA A 25 38.73 -83.19 67.30
C ALA A 25 38.46 -81.72 67.67
N LYS A 26 39.46 -81.00 68.17
CA LYS A 26 39.37 -79.55 68.43
C LYS A 26 39.19 -78.76 67.13
N SER A 27 39.97 -79.07 66.09
CA SER A 27 39.86 -78.42 64.78
C SER A 27 38.48 -78.63 64.15
N VAL A 28 37.94 -79.85 64.20
CA VAL A 28 36.59 -80.17 63.70
C VAL A 28 35.52 -79.41 64.48
N THR A 29 35.65 -79.32 65.81
CA THR A 29 34.71 -78.56 66.65
C THR A 29 34.74 -77.06 66.32
N SER A 30 35.92 -76.49 66.11
CA SER A 30 36.08 -75.10 65.68
C SER A 30 35.49 -74.85 64.29
N SER A 31 35.75 -75.73 63.32
CA SER A 31 35.16 -75.61 61.97
C SER A 31 33.63 -75.76 61.98
N LEU A 32 33.06 -76.61 62.85
CA LEU A 32 31.61 -76.71 63.02
C LEU A 32 31.01 -75.41 63.58
N ALA A 33 31.67 -74.77 64.55
CA ALA A 33 31.24 -73.49 65.08
C ALA A 33 31.31 -72.37 64.03
N GLU A 34 32.33 -72.37 63.17
CA GLU A 34 32.43 -71.45 62.03
C GLU A 34 31.32 -71.69 60.99
N ILE A 35 31.00 -72.95 60.68
CA ILE A 35 29.89 -73.32 59.78
C ILE A 35 28.55 -72.83 60.34
N ASP A 36 28.30 -73.01 61.63
CA ASP A 36 27.06 -72.54 62.27
C ASP A 36 26.96 -71.01 62.28
N ALA A 37 28.07 -70.30 62.49
CA ALA A 37 28.13 -68.84 62.37
C ALA A 37 27.81 -68.38 60.93
N VAL A 38 28.43 -69.01 59.93
CA VAL A 38 28.18 -68.73 58.50
C VAL A 38 26.72 -69.04 58.14
N LYS A 39 26.15 -70.12 58.66
CA LYS A 39 24.72 -70.46 58.47
C LYS A 39 23.81 -69.36 59.04
N GLY A 40 24.15 -68.81 60.20
CA GLY A 40 23.46 -67.66 60.79
C GLY A 40 23.53 -66.43 59.89
N ASP A 41 24.71 -66.10 59.38
CA ASP A 41 24.92 -64.95 58.48
C ASP A 41 24.19 -65.09 57.14
N ILE A 42 24.18 -66.29 56.56
CA ILE A 42 23.42 -66.60 55.34
C ILE A 42 21.93 -66.45 55.59
N GLN A 43 21.40 -66.96 56.71
CA GLN A 43 19.98 -66.83 57.04
C GLN A 43 19.57 -65.36 57.23
N ASN A 44 20.41 -64.57 57.90
CA ASN A 44 20.19 -63.14 58.07
C ASN A 44 20.20 -62.40 56.72
N THR A 45 21.12 -62.77 55.83
CA THR A 45 21.20 -62.23 54.46
C THR A 45 19.96 -62.61 53.64
N HIS A 46 19.53 -63.87 53.70
CA HIS A 46 18.32 -64.34 53.02
C HIS A 46 17.08 -63.56 53.47
N ASN A 47 16.89 -63.42 54.79
CA ASN A 47 15.77 -62.68 55.36
C ASN A 47 15.80 -61.18 54.96
N PHE A 48 17.00 -60.59 54.86
CA PHE A 48 17.18 -59.22 54.39
C PHE A 48 16.78 -59.06 52.92
N VAL A 49 17.26 -59.96 52.06
CA VAL A 49 16.94 -59.98 50.63
C VAL A 49 15.44 -60.20 50.40
N ASP A 50 14.83 -61.17 51.08
CA ASP A 50 13.39 -61.45 50.98
C ASP A 50 12.54 -60.26 51.41
N SER A 51 12.91 -59.60 52.51
CA SER A 51 12.20 -58.41 52.99
C SER A 51 12.24 -57.28 51.96
N ASN A 52 13.41 -57.03 51.35
CA ASN A 52 13.56 -56.00 50.32
C ASN A 52 12.90 -56.41 49.00
N TYR A 53 12.87 -57.69 48.65
CA TYR A 53 12.13 -58.21 47.49
C TYR A 53 10.64 -57.99 47.66
N GLN A 54 10.08 -58.29 48.84
CA GLN A 54 8.68 -57.99 49.13
C GLN A 54 8.40 -56.48 49.13
N ALA A 55 9.30 -55.66 49.68
CA ALA A 55 9.19 -54.20 49.62
C ALA A 55 9.22 -53.67 48.17
N MET A 56 9.97 -54.31 47.28
CA MET A 56 10.00 -53.99 45.85
C MET A 56 8.70 -54.37 45.14
N ASN A 57 8.14 -55.56 45.41
CA ASN A 57 6.83 -55.94 44.90
C ASN A 57 5.74 -54.99 45.40
N ASP A 58 5.77 -54.64 46.68
CA ASP A 58 4.84 -53.69 47.28
C ASP A 58 5.02 -52.28 46.70
N TRP A 59 6.26 -51.86 46.41
CA TRP A 59 6.56 -50.58 45.75
C TRP A 59 5.87 -50.46 44.39
N GLN A 60 5.82 -51.56 43.62
CA GLN A 60 5.20 -51.62 42.31
C GLN A 60 3.66 -51.75 42.38
N THR A 61 3.14 -52.48 43.36
CA THR A 61 1.74 -52.94 43.36
C THR A 61 0.82 -52.22 44.34
N LYS A 62 1.35 -51.60 45.41
CA LYS A 62 0.55 -50.94 46.46
C LYS A 62 0.55 -49.42 46.32
N HIS A 63 -0.42 -48.78 46.99
CA HIS A 63 -0.52 -47.33 47.09
C HIS A 63 0.00 -46.84 48.46
N GLY A 64 0.78 -45.75 48.48
CA GLY A 64 1.28 -45.13 49.72
C GLY A 64 2.81 -45.08 49.77
N THR A 65 3.38 -45.57 50.88
CA THR A 65 4.83 -45.67 51.07
C THR A 65 5.23 -47.10 51.46
N VAL A 66 6.43 -47.50 51.09
CA VAL A 66 7.04 -48.79 51.44
C VAL A 66 8.41 -48.59 52.06
N THR A 67 8.85 -49.55 52.86
CA THR A 67 10.12 -49.45 53.60
C THR A 67 11.15 -50.42 53.03
N PHE A 68 12.27 -49.89 52.55
CA PHE A 68 13.46 -50.66 52.22
C PHE A 68 14.45 -50.64 53.36
N LYS A 69 15.23 -51.69 53.54
CA LYS A 69 16.36 -51.71 54.47
C LYS A 69 17.67 -51.51 53.71
N ASN A 70 18.52 -50.60 54.19
CA ASN A 70 19.87 -50.42 53.64
C ASN A 70 20.83 -51.52 54.10
N LEU A 71 22.07 -51.52 53.59
CA LEU A 71 23.10 -52.51 53.94
C LEU A 71 23.46 -52.54 55.44
N GLN A 72 23.11 -51.49 56.19
CA GLN A 72 23.27 -51.39 57.64
C GLN A 72 21.99 -51.77 58.42
N GLY A 73 20.95 -52.30 57.74
CA GLY A 73 19.68 -52.72 58.34
C GLY A 73 18.73 -51.58 58.71
N GLN A 74 19.04 -50.33 58.35
CA GLN A 74 18.22 -49.16 58.65
C GLN A 74 17.08 -49.02 57.65
N ASN A 75 15.90 -48.66 58.16
CA ASN A 75 14.68 -48.47 57.38
C ASN A 75 14.71 -47.14 56.59
N LYS A 76 14.36 -47.19 55.31
CA LYS A 76 14.17 -46.04 54.42
C LYS A 76 12.78 -46.12 53.77
N GLN A 77 11.95 -45.12 54.04
CA GLN A 77 10.63 -44.96 53.43
C GLN A 77 10.76 -44.40 52.01
N VAL A 78 10.03 -45.00 51.06
CA VAL A 78 9.98 -44.60 49.65
C VAL A 78 8.52 -44.58 49.20
N ASN A 79 8.12 -43.57 48.43
CA ASN A 79 6.79 -43.51 47.82
C ASN A 79 6.62 -44.65 46.80
N THR A 80 5.46 -45.31 46.79
CA THR A 80 5.15 -46.34 45.79
C THR A 80 4.96 -45.75 44.40
N LEU A 81 5.10 -46.58 43.36
CA LEU A 81 4.92 -46.17 41.97
C LEU A 81 3.54 -45.53 41.73
N SER A 82 2.47 -46.14 42.25
CA SER A 82 1.11 -45.59 42.18
C SER A 82 0.99 -44.20 42.82
N LYS A 83 1.64 -43.99 43.99
CA LYS A 83 1.61 -42.69 44.67
C LYS A 83 2.39 -41.64 43.89
N LEU A 84 3.54 -42.00 43.31
CA LEU A 84 4.33 -41.11 42.47
C LEU A 84 3.57 -40.71 41.20
N ILE A 85 2.88 -41.66 40.54
CA ILE A 85 2.03 -41.39 39.38
C ILE A 85 0.89 -40.43 39.77
N LEU A 86 0.13 -40.75 40.82
CA LEU A 86 -0.99 -39.91 41.26
C LEU A 86 -0.53 -38.52 41.74
N ASP A 87 0.59 -38.42 42.44
CA ASP A 87 1.14 -37.13 42.86
C ASP A 87 1.69 -36.35 41.66
N SER A 88 2.15 -37.00 40.58
CA SER A 88 2.51 -36.34 39.32
C SER A 88 1.30 -35.90 38.49
N GLU A 89 0.24 -36.73 38.43
CA GLU A 89 -1.03 -36.42 37.75
C GLU A 89 -1.79 -35.29 38.46
N LYS A 90 -1.64 -35.13 39.78
CA LYS A 90 -2.15 -33.96 40.51
C LYS A 90 -1.48 -32.64 40.11
N ILE A 91 -0.24 -32.69 39.63
CA ILE A 91 0.53 -31.50 39.24
C ILE A 91 0.28 -31.18 37.76
N ASN A 92 0.14 -32.20 36.91
CA ASN A 92 -0.32 -32.06 35.53
C ASN A 92 -1.22 -33.26 35.17
N PRO A 93 -2.56 -33.09 35.15
CA PRO A 93 -3.51 -34.14 34.80
C PRO A 93 -3.34 -34.66 33.36
N ASN A 94 -2.64 -33.90 32.51
CA ASN A 94 -2.37 -34.24 31.12
C ASN A 94 -0.85 -34.10 30.82
N PRO A 95 0.01 -35.01 31.29
CA PRO A 95 1.47 -34.91 31.19
C PRO A 95 2.01 -34.86 29.75
N HIS A 96 1.17 -35.17 28.76
CA HIS A 96 1.47 -35.08 27.33
C HIS A 96 1.15 -33.71 26.71
N VAL A 97 0.35 -32.88 27.36
CA VAL A 97 0.05 -31.51 26.91
C VAL A 97 1.20 -30.60 27.32
N MET A 98 1.58 -29.70 26.41
CA MET A 98 2.49 -28.60 26.71
C MET A 98 1.97 -27.78 27.90
N SER A 99 2.77 -27.57 28.94
CA SER A 99 2.39 -26.66 30.02
C SER A 99 2.47 -25.20 29.56
N LYS A 100 1.71 -24.31 30.21
CA LYS A 100 1.81 -22.86 29.98
C LYS A 100 3.25 -22.34 30.03
N ALA A 101 4.05 -22.79 31.00
CA ALA A 101 5.46 -22.40 31.11
C ALA A 101 6.30 -22.87 29.91
N GLN A 102 6.04 -24.06 29.37
CA GLN A 102 6.70 -24.54 28.15
C GLN A 102 6.25 -23.72 26.92
N PHE A 103 4.96 -23.40 26.84
CA PHE A 103 4.41 -22.58 25.75
C PHE A 103 5.00 -21.17 25.76
N ASP A 104 5.04 -20.51 26.93
CA ASP A 104 5.64 -19.18 27.08
C ASP A 104 7.15 -19.22 26.81
N ALA A 105 7.87 -20.28 27.22
CA ALA A 105 9.29 -20.44 26.87
C ALA A 105 9.51 -20.55 25.34
N LEU A 106 8.63 -21.25 24.62
CA LEU A 106 8.67 -21.30 23.15
C LEU A 106 8.37 -19.93 22.52
N ARG A 107 7.42 -19.18 23.08
CA ARG A 107 7.13 -17.81 22.61
C ARG A 107 8.33 -16.90 22.79
N GLU A 108 8.95 -16.89 23.97
CA GLU A 108 10.13 -16.07 24.25
C GLU A 108 11.32 -16.48 23.38
N LEU A 109 11.52 -17.78 23.13
CA LEU A 109 12.52 -18.25 22.16
C LEU A 109 12.28 -17.68 20.77
N ARG A 110 11.02 -17.69 20.28
CA ARG A 110 10.68 -17.12 18.97
C ARG A 110 10.83 -15.61 18.93
N LYS A 111 10.49 -14.89 20.00
CA LYS A 111 10.72 -13.44 20.09
C LYS A 111 12.21 -13.08 20.03
N GLN A 112 13.10 -13.96 20.50
CA GLN A 112 14.54 -13.79 20.33
C GLN A 112 15.02 -14.16 18.93
N GLN A 113 14.37 -15.13 18.28
CA GLN A 113 14.71 -15.61 16.94
C GLN A 113 14.29 -14.62 15.84
N TYR A 114 13.13 -13.99 15.98
CA TYR A 114 12.52 -13.09 14.99
C TYR A 114 12.72 -11.61 15.36
N ALA A 115 12.60 -10.72 14.37
CA ALA A 115 12.69 -9.27 14.55
C ALA A 115 11.42 -8.65 15.15
N GLY A 116 10.27 -9.30 14.97
CA GLY A 116 8.98 -8.83 15.48
C GLY A 116 7.82 -9.73 15.03
N SER A 117 6.59 -9.24 15.19
CA SER A 117 5.40 -9.96 14.74
C SER A 117 5.14 -9.74 13.24
N GLY A 118 5.05 -10.81 12.47
CA GLY A 118 4.97 -10.77 11.00
C GLY A 118 4.93 -12.17 10.38
N PHE A 119 5.46 -12.32 9.17
CA PHE A 119 5.51 -13.58 8.44
C PHE A 119 6.95 -14.14 8.44
N ALA A 120 7.12 -15.34 8.98
CA ALA A 120 8.37 -16.08 8.92
C ALA A 120 8.52 -16.79 7.56
N GLU A 121 7.40 -17.29 7.02
CA GLU A 121 7.29 -17.84 5.68
C GLU A 121 6.12 -17.19 4.95
N TRP A 122 6.34 -16.74 3.72
CA TRP A 122 5.30 -16.10 2.91
C TRP A 122 4.28 -17.10 2.35
N GLY A 123 4.66 -18.38 2.26
CA GLY A 123 3.98 -19.40 1.46
C GLY A 123 4.51 -19.42 0.02
N LYS A 124 4.30 -20.54 -0.67
CA LYS A 124 4.53 -20.63 -2.12
C LYS A 124 3.32 -20.12 -2.89
N GLN A 125 3.47 -19.94 -4.19
CA GLN A 125 2.40 -19.47 -5.07
C GLN A 125 2.16 -20.42 -6.24
N PHE A 126 0.97 -20.30 -6.82
CA PHE A 126 0.58 -21.06 -8.00
C PHE A 126 1.49 -20.72 -9.19
N PRO A 127 1.88 -21.67 -10.06
CA PRO A 127 2.82 -21.43 -11.16
C PRO A 127 2.32 -20.39 -12.20
N ASP A 128 3.28 -19.67 -12.81
CA ASP A 128 3.07 -18.61 -13.82
C ASP A 128 2.35 -19.09 -15.10
N SER A 129 2.27 -20.40 -15.35
CA SER A 129 1.68 -20.95 -16.57
C SER A 129 0.14 -20.83 -16.63
N ALA A 130 -0.52 -20.39 -15.56
CA ALA A 130 -1.97 -20.21 -15.53
C ALA A 130 -2.40 -18.81 -15.99
N THR A 131 -3.23 -18.75 -17.03
CA THR A 131 -3.63 -17.50 -17.72
C THR A 131 -4.53 -16.55 -16.91
N ALA A 132 -5.01 -16.96 -15.74
CA ALA A 132 -5.91 -16.16 -14.88
C ALA A 132 -5.32 -15.87 -13.50
N VAL A 133 -4.06 -16.24 -13.26
CA VAL A 133 -3.39 -16.01 -11.97
C VAL A 133 -2.39 -14.88 -12.12
N ASP A 134 -2.56 -13.84 -11.31
CA ASP A 134 -1.59 -12.75 -11.21
C ASP A 134 -0.91 -12.78 -9.83
N HIS A 135 0.41 -12.62 -9.81
CA HIS A 135 1.17 -12.58 -8.56
C HIS A 135 1.27 -11.14 -8.02
N ILE A 136 1.02 -10.99 -6.72
CA ILE A 136 1.21 -9.72 -6.03
C ILE A 136 2.64 -9.67 -5.51
N ASN A 137 2.99 -10.67 -4.71
CA ASN A 137 4.29 -10.85 -4.07
C ASN A 137 4.43 -12.33 -3.68
N GLN A 138 5.58 -12.73 -3.13
CA GLN A 138 5.79 -14.13 -2.74
C GLN A 138 4.62 -14.68 -1.90
N GLY A 139 4.05 -15.79 -2.35
CA GLY A 139 2.98 -16.50 -1.65
C GLY A 139 1.60 -15.81 -1.65
N LEU A 140 1.44 -14.64 -2.29
CA LEU A 140 0.17 -13.90 -2.38
C LEU A 140 -0.18 -13.61 -3.84
N PHE A 141 -1.34 -14.10 -4.27
CA PHE A 141 -1.76 -14.05 -5.67
C PHE A 141 -3.29 -13.94 -5.80
N THR A 142 -3.75 -13.50 -6.97
CA THR A 142 -5.18 -13.46 -7.32
C THR A 142 -5.52 -14.50 -8.37
N ASP A 143 -6.82 -14.83 -8.48
CA ASP A 143 -7.39 -15.56 -9.60
C ASP A 143 -8.47 -14.67 -10.24
N THR A 144 -8.15 -14.04 -11.37
CA THR A 144 -9.04 -13.09 -12.05
C THR A 144 -10.24 -13.77 -12.71
N ALA A 145 -10.31 -15.11 -12.71
CA ALA A 145 -11.47 -15.88 -13.14
C ALA A 145 -12.42 -16.22 -11.98
N ARG A 146 -12.13 -15.77 -10.75
CA ARG A 146 -12.96 -15.98 -9.56
C ARG A 146 -13.37 -14.67 -8.93
N ALA A 147 -14.65 -14.62 -8.55
CA ALA A 147 -15.22 -13.45 -7.92
C ALA A 147 -14.69 -13.25 -6.49
N ASN A 148 -14.33 -12.00 -6.17
CA ASN A 148 -14.08 -11.47 -4.83
C ASN A 148 -13.07 -12.30 -4.01
N ILE A 149 -11.97 -12.77 -4.60
CA ILE A 149 -11.03 -13.66 -3.90
C ILE A 149 -9.57 -13.24 -4.02
N LEU A 150 -8.85 -13.30 -2.90
CA LEU A 150 -7.40 -13.23 -2.80
C LEU A 150 -6.89 -14.56 -2.24
N VAL A 151 -5.72 -15.03 -2.65
CA VAL A 151 -5.22 -16.35 -2.24
C VAL A 151 -3.81 -16.23 -1.68
N MET A 152 -3.57 -16.94 -0.57
CA MET A 152 -2.27 -17.03 0.08
C MET A 152 -1.84 -18.49 0.25
N GLY A 153 -0.58 -18.78 -0.10
CA GLY A 153 0.01 -20.12 -0.04
C GLY A 153 -0.43 -21.06 -1.18
N ASP A 154 0.43 -22.03 -1.49
CA ASP A 154 0.17 -23.16 -2.36
C ASP A 154 1.13 -24.32 -2.05
N SER A 155 0.71 -25.56 -2.25
CA SER A 155 1.58 -26.74 -2.05
C SER A 155 1.45 -27.79 -3.13
N THR A 156 0.99 -27.39 -4.31
CA THR A 156 1.06 -28.27 -5.47
C THR A 156 2.50 -28.62 -5.80
N SER A 157 2.71 -29.74 -6.50
CA SER A 157 4.03 -30.13 -6.99
C SER A 157 4.66 -29.11 -7.95
N GLU A 158 3.85 -28.20 -8.49
CA GLU A 158 4.25 -27.15 -9.42
C GLU A 158 4.32 -25.77 -8.75
N SER A 159 4.09 -25.69 -7.43
CA SER A 159 4.16 -24.43 -6.69
C SER A 159 5.57 -23.82 -6.76
N ILE A 160 5.63 -22.52 -6.96
CA ILE A 160 6.87 -21.75 -7.13
C ILE A 160 7.06 -20.73 -5.98
N GLY A 161 8.25 -20.13 -5.89
CA GLY A 161 8.61 -19.15 -4.87
C GLY A 161 9.70 -19.64 -3.91
N ASP A 162 10.35 -18.70 -3.22
CA ASP A 162 11.52 -18.98 -2.36
C ASP A 162 11.15 -19.41 -0.94
N SER A 163 9.86 -19.34 -0.57
CA SER A 163 9.35 -19.78 0.74
C SER A 163 9.65 -21.27 0.98
N LEU A 164 10.14 -21.60 2.17
CA LEU A 164 10.46 -22.98 2.57
C LEU A 164 9.18 -23.81 2.76
N SER A 165 8.10 -23.15 3.18
CA SER A 165 6.77 -23.74 3.35
C SER A 165 5.85 -23.41 2.18
N GLY A 166 4.96 -24.35 1.83
CA GLY A 166 3.88 -24.10 0.87
C GLY A 166 2.81 -23.16 1.42
N SER A 167 2.43 -23.31 2.70
CA SER A 167 1.57 -22.39 3.43
C SER A 167 2.36 -21.22 4.02
N ALA A 168 1.67 -20.10 4.27
CA ALA A 168 2.24 -18.99 5.01
C ALA A 168 2.35 -19.32 6.50
N ILE A 169 3.42 -18.88 7.15
CA ILE A 169 3.63 -19.04 8.60
C ILE A 169 3.80 -17.66 9.22
N SER A 170 2.86 -17.27 10.08
CA SER A 170 2.93 -16.00 10.81
C SER A 170 3.38 -16.20 12.26
N ILE A 171 4.11 -15.21 12.78
CA ILE A 171 4.52 -15.10 14.18
C ILE A 171 3.77 -13.92 14.78
N VAL A 172 2.91 -14.18 15.77
CA VAL A 172 2.12 -13.16 16.46
C VAL A 172 2.41 -13.26 17.94
N ASN A 173 3.16 -12.32 18.51
CA ASN A 173 3.56 -12.32 19.92
C ASN A 173 4.22 -13.64 20.35
N GLY A 174 5.09 -14.17 19.48
CA GLY A 174 5.79 -15.45 19.63
C GLY A 174 4.94 -16.72 19.40
N ALA A 175 3.62 -16.61 19.18
CA ALA A 175 2.80 -17.73 18.74
C ALA A 175 2.94 -17.91 17.22
N ALA A 176 3.22 -19.14 16.76
CA ALA A 176 3.36 -19.44 15.34
C ALA A 176 2.04 -20.00 14.80
N HIS A 177 1.48 -19.37 13.76
CA HIS A 177 0.26 -19.81 13.10
C HIS A 177 0.58 -20.29 11.69
N ASN A 178 0.29 -21.56 11.41
CA ASN A 178 0.36 -22.14 10.07
C ASN A 178 -0.93 -21.80 9.34
N ILE A 179 -0.87 -20.80 8.45
CA ILE A 179 -2.05 -20.26 7.78
C ILE A 179 -2.36 -21.11 6.56
N LYS A 180 -3.28 -22.04 6.74
CA LYS A 180 -3.78 -22.85 5.64
C LYS A 180 -5.23 -23.28 5.80
N THR A 181 -5.78 -23.66 4.64
CA THR A 181 -7.03 -24.39 4.53
C THR A 181 -8.26 -23.56 4.88
N HIS A 182 -8.61 -22.62 4.00
CA HIS A 182 -9.96 -22.04 3.87
C HIS A 182 -10.44 -22.17 2.41
N GLY A 183 -11.73 -22.48 2.21
CA GLY A 183 -12.30 -23.20 1.05
C GLY A 183 -12.24 -22.61 -0.38
N GLU A 184 -12.99 -23.27 -1.28
CA GLU A 184 -13.36 -22.97 -2.68
C GLU A 184 -12.33 -23.11 -3.83
N TRP A 185 -11.31 -23.95 -3.70
CA TRP A 185 -10.76 -24.61 -4.90
C TRP A 185 -11.21 -26.07 -4.86
N SER A 186 -11.96 -26.51 -5.88
CA SER A 186 -12.69 -27.79 -5.97
C SER A 186 -11.87 -29.08 -5.81
N ASN A 187 -10.59 -29.03 -5.43
CA ASN A 187 -9.61 -30.10 -5.62
C ASN A 187 -8.74 -30.43 -4.38
N ASN A 188 -9.24 -30.30 -3.15
CA ASN A 188 -8.52 -30.76 -1.93
C ASN A 188 -7.10 -30.17 -1.72
N PHE A 189 -6.86 -28.89 -2.03
CA PHE A 189 -5.55 -28.28 -1.77
C PHE A 189 -5.41 -27.89 -0.29
N VAL A 190 -4.49 -28.53 0.40
CA VAL A 190 -4.39 -28.47 1.87
C VAL A 190 -3.75 -27.17 2.36
N ASP A 191 -2.88 -26.53 1.57
CA ASP A 191 -2.07 -25.38 2.01
C ASP A 191 -2.50 -24.01 1.43
N ARG A 192 -3.59 -23.96 0.64
CA ARG A 192 -4.16 -22.68 0.17
C ARG A 192 -5.08 -22.07 1.22
N PHE A 193 -4.96 -20.78 1.43
CA PHE A 193 -5.92 -19.99 2.19
C PHE A 193 -6.58 -18.99 1.25
N ALA A 194 -7.84 -19.26 0.90
CA ALA A 194 -8.63 -18.32 0.12
C ALA A 194 -9.26 -17.27 1.05
N ILE A 195 -9.18 -16.01 0.65
CA ILE A 195 -9.68 -14.86 1.41
C ILE A 195 -10.81 -14.27 0.58
N PRO A 196 -12.08 -14.59 0.91
CA PRO A 196 -13.22 -14.02 0.23
C PRO A 196 -13.41 -12.56 0.66
N PHE A 197 -13.94 -11.75 -0.23
CA PHE A 197 -14.21 -10.35 -0.01
C PHE A 197 -15.72 -10.04 -0.14
N PRO A 198 -16.18 -8.95 0.49
CA PRO A 198 -17.50 -8.40 0.24
C PRO A 198 -17.66 -8.02 -1.24
N ASP A 199 -18.91 -7.97 -1.70
CA ASP A 199 -19.27 -7.50 -3.03
C ASP A 199 -18.80 -6.07 -3.26
N ALA A 200 -18.30 -5.80 -4.48
CA ALA A 200 -17.84 -4.47 -4.86
C ALA A 200 -18.94 -3.40 -4.67
N PRO A 201 -18.58 -2.13 -4.38
CA PRO A 201 -19.54 -1.06 -4.22
C PRO A 201 -20.58 -0.99 -5.34
N ASP A 202 -21.85 -0.90 -4.97
CA ASP A 202 -23.00 -0.82 -5.89
C ASP A 202 -23.74 0.52 -5.77
N GLY A 203 -23.21 1.45 -4.98
CA GLY A 203 -23.79 2.76 -4.74
C GLY A 203 -24.98 2.76 -3.77
N THR A 204 -25.28 1.66 -3.06
CA THR A 204 -26.40 1.56 -2.11
C THR A 204 -26.07 2.00 -0.68
N LYS A 205 -24.81 2.29 -0.36
CA LYS A 205 -24.36 2.69 0.98
C LYS A 205 -23.84 4.14 0.99
N THR A 206 -24.17 4.92 2.01
CA THR A 206 -23.53 6.22 2.29
C THR A 206 -22.57 6.11 3.47
N TYR A 207 -21.59 6.99 3.53
CA TYR A 207 -20.69 7.19 4.65
C TYR A 207 -20.68 8.66 5.05
N ASP A 208 -20.96 8.93 6.33
CA ASP A 208 -20.82 10.23 6.95
C ASP A 208 -19.48 10.33 7.70
N SER A 209 -18.53 11.03 7.10
CA SER A 209 -17.16 11.24 7.62
C SER A 209 -17.08 12.01 8.95
N ALA A 210 -18.11 12.77 9.32
CA ALA A 210 -18.15 13.44 10.62
C ALA A 210 -18.53 12.47 11.74
N THR A 211 -19.51 11.60 11.48
CA THR A 211 -20.06 10.69 12.50
C THR A 211 -19.45 9.29 12.44
N GLY A 212 -18.79 8.91 11.35
CA GLY A 212 -18.30 7.56 11.11
C GLY A 212 -19.41 6.56 10.72
N VAL A 213 -20.64 7.02 10.50
CA VAL A 213 -21.80 6.14 10.27
C VAL A 213 -21.87 5.72 8.81
N VAL A 214 -22.16 4.43 8.59
CA VAL A 214 -22.53 3.89 7.28
C VAL A 214 -24.01 3.56 7.30
N THR A 215 -24.74 4.02 6.29
CA THR A 215 -26.16 3.73 6.11
C THR A 215 -26.35 2.95 4.82
N GLU A 216 -27.05 1.83 4.89
CA GLU A 216 -27.45 1.03 3.73
C GLU A 216 -28.88 1.36 3.33
N TYR A 217 -29.11 1.56 2.04
CA TYR A 217 -30.40 1.92 1.45
C TYR A 217 -30.93 0.77 0.59
N ALA A 218 -32.24 0.75 0.30
CA ALA A 218 -32.82 -0.33 -0.50
C ALA A 218 -32.38 -0.28 -1.97
N SER A 219 -31.80 0.84 -2.42
CA SER A 219 -31.25 0.99 -3.76
C SER A 219 -30.22 2.11 -3.83
N ALA A 220 -29.36 2.08 -4.86
CA ALA A 220 -28.47 3.20 -5.16
C ALA A 220 -29.26 4.49 -5.38
N ALA A 221 -30.49 4.34 -5.88
CA ALA A 221 -31.37 5.47 -6.05
C ALA A 221 -31.74 6.18 -4.76
N GLU A 222 -31.97 5.45 -3.69
CA GLU A 222 -32.24 6.02 -2.37
C GLU A 222 -30.98 6.54 -1.69
N ALA A 223 -29.82 5.91 -1.93
CA ALA A 223 -28.55 6.40 -1.40
C ALA A 223 -28.12 7.73 -2.07
N PHE A 224 -28.21 7.80 -3.40
CA PHE A 224 -27.95 9.03 -4.16
C PHE A 224 -29.10 10.05 -4.04
N ASN A 225 -30.34 9.58 -3.83
CA ASN A 225 -31.51 10.42 -3.58
C ASN A 225 -32.07 10.17 -2.18
N GLU A 226 -31.29 10.32 -1.11
CA GLU A 226 -31.92 10.58 0.18
C GLU A 226 -32.80 11.81 -0.04
N ARG A 227 -34.11 11.56 -0.17
CA ARG A 227 -35.13 12.55 -0.48
C ARG A 227 -35.23 13.46 0.73
N LYS A 228 -34.34 14.44 0.82
CA LYS A 228 -34.59 15.67 1.59
C LYS A 228 -35.25 16.76 0.76
N ASP A 229 -35.79 16.40 -0.41
CA ASP A 229 -37.16 16.68 -0.81
C ASP A 229 -37.24 16.70 -2.35
N THR A 230 -38.11 15.91 -2.97
CA THR A 230 -38.53 16.13 -4.37
C THR A 230 -39.30 17.45 -4.53
N ILE A 231 -39.59 18.13 -3.42
CA ILE A 231 -40.12 19.49 -3.33
C ILE A 231 -39.13 20.25 -2.45
N PRO A 232 -38.12 20.96 -2.99
CA PRO A 232 -37.21 21.77 -2.18
C PRO A 232 -38.01 22.49 -1.09
N ILE A 233 -37.55 22.55 0.17
CA ILE A 233 -38.26 23.33 1.22
C ILE A 233 -38.39 24.76 0.68
N VAL A 234 -39.55 25.07 0.11
CA VAL A 234 -39.69 26.24 -0.75
C VAL A 234 -39.72 27.46 0.15
N GLY A 235 -38.88 28.45 -0.16
CA GLY A 235 -39.03 29.78 0.41
C GLY A 235 -40.39 30.38 0.01
N ALA A 236 -40.80 31.47 0.65
CA ALA A 236 -42.14 32.06 0.50
C ALA A 236 -42.56 32.44 -0.95
N ASN A 237 -41.64 32.40 -1.92
CA ASN A 237 -41.80 32.94 -3.28
C ASN A 237 -41.70 31.87 -4.40
N VAL A 238 -41.63 30.57 -4.06
CA VAL A 238 -41.46 29.47 -5.04
C VAL A 238 -42.62 28.49 -4.97
N VAL A 239 -43.15 28.10 -6.13
CA VAL A 239 -44.16 27.03 -6.26
C VAL A 239 -43.57 25.90 -7.09
N TRP A 240 -43.57 24.69 -6.53
CA TRP A 240 -43.18 23.48 -7.25
C TRP A 240 -44.35 22.94 -8.05
N ASP A 241 -44.17 22.74 -9.35
CA ASP A 241 -45.17 22.13 -10.21
C ASP A 241 -44.95 20.61 -10.24
N ALA A 242 -45.86 19.88 -9.58
CA ALA A 242 -45.82 18.42 -9.50
C ALA A 242 -46.03 17.71 -10.85
N ALA A 243 -46.65 18.36 -11.84
CA ALA A 243 -46.90 17.77 -13.15
C ALA A 243 -45.65 17.80 -14.05
N THR A 244 -44.88 18.87 -13.95
CA THR A 244 -43.60 19.03 -14.69
C THR A 244 -42.38 18.64 -13.87
N ASN A 245 -42.55 18.42 -12.55
CA ASN A 245 -41.51 18.19 -11.57
C ASN A 245 -40.40 19.27 -11.61
N THR A 246 -40.82 20.54 -11.72
CA THR A 246 -39.91 21.69 -11.74
C THR A 246 -40.46 22.88 -10.97
N ALA A 247 -39.59 23.79 -10.53
CA ALA A 247 -39.96 25.14 -10.15
C ALA A 247 -39.50 26.11 -11.24
N THR A 248 -40.43 26.91 -11.77
CA THR A 248 -40.13 27.91 -12.82
C THR A 248 -40.37 29.31 -12.29
N SER A 249 -39.40 30.22 -12.47
CA SER A 249 -39.56 31.65 -12.18
C SER A 249 -39.38 32.49 -13.43
N GLN A 250 -40.29 33.46 -13.63
CA GLN A 250 -40.09 34.58 -14.56
C GLN A 250 -39.23 35.62 -13.87
N THR A 251 -38.00 35.79 -14.32
CA THR A 251 -37.01 36.55 -13.57
C THR A 251 -37.03 38.02 -13.95
N THR A 252 -37.85 38.83 -13.27
CA THR A 252 -37.81 40.31 -13.33
C THR A 252 -37.42 40.95 -11.99
N SER A 253 -37.20 40.15 -10.93
CA SER A 253 -36.86 40.58 -9.56
C SER A 253 -35.38 40.30 -9.20
N PRO A 254 -34.73 41.12 -8.35
CA PRO A 254 -33.34 40.90 -7.90
C PRO A 254 -33.14 39.67 -7.00
N HIS A 255 -34.21 39.18 -6.36
CA HIS A 255 -34.29 37.91 -5.63
C HIS A 255 -35.11 36.93 -6.48
N GLY A 256 -34.45 35.90 -7.02
CA GLY A 256 -35.08 34.91 -7.91
C GLY A 256 -35.73 33.76 -7.13
N LEU A 257 -35.33 32.52 -7.38
CA LEU A 257 -35.90 31.33 -6.71
C LEU A 257 -35.19 31.11 -5.36
N SER A 258 -35.91 31.26 -4.23
CA SER A 258 -35.38 31.05 -2.87
C SER A 258 -35.79 29.71 -2.28
N PHE A 259 -34.87 29.08 -1.55
CA PHE A 259 -35.00 27.73 -1.00
C PHE A 259 -34.43 27.68 0.41
N SER A 260 -35.08 26.90 1.27
CA SER A 260 -34.52 26.56 2.57
C SER A 260 -33.61 25.35 2.44
N ILE A 261 -32.47 25.40 3.13
CA ILE A 261 -31.49 24.31 3.23
C ILE A 261 -31.66 23.50 4.51
N GLY A 262 -32.65 23.85 5.35
CA GLY A 262 -33.02 23.12 6.57
C GLY A 262 -31.97 23.12 7.69
N LYS A 263 -30.82 23.77 7.51
CA LYS A 263 -29.71 23.84 8.49
C LYS A 263 -29.27 25.30 8.69
N PRO A 264 -29.21 25.81 9.92
CA PRO A 264 -28.94 27.23 10.14
C PRO A 264 -27.48 27.65 9.93
N THR A 265 -26.52 26.73 10.09
CA THR A 265 -25.07 26.99 9.99
C THR A 265 -24.27 25.70 9.74
N GLY A 266 -23.19 25.76 8.96
CA GLY A 266 -22.20 24.67 8.81
C GLY A 266 -21.89 24.31 7.36
N VAL A 267 -20.83 23.52 7.12
CA VAL A 267 -20.43 23.11 5.76
C VAL A 267 -21.45 22.12 5.21
N VAL A 268 -22.08 22.48 4.10
CA VAL A 268 -23.05 21.65 3.38
C VAL A 268 -22.61 21.49 1.94
N LYS A 269 -22.99 20.37 1.34
CA LYS A 269 -22.83 20.14 -0.09
C LYS A 269 -24.18 20.35 -0.76
N LEU A 270 -24.26 21.31 -1.66
CA LEU A 270 -25.47 21.68 -2.39
C LEU A 270 -25.36 21.24 -3.83
N ILE A 271 -26.37 20.51 -4.30
CA ILE A 271 -26.47 20.06 -5.69
C ILE A 271 -27.76 20.64 -6.27
N ALA A 272 -27.66 21.43 -7.33
CA ALA A 272 -28.82 22.04 -7.99
C ALA A 272 -28.81 21.74 -9.48
N VAL A 273 -29.92 21.23 -10.00
CA VAL A 273 -30.09 21.02 -11.43
C VAL A 273 -30.98 22.12 -11.99
N VAL A 274 -30.43 22.93 -12.90
CA VAL A 274 -31.05 24.17 -13.39
C VAL A 274 -31.04 24.26 -14.91
N GLU A 275 -31.96 25.02 -15.46
CA GLU A 275 -32.08 25.31 -16.91
C GLU A 275 -32.53 26.76 -17.08
N SER A 276 -31.88 27.52 -17.98
CA SER A 276 -32.33 28.87 -18.35
C SER A 276 -32.89 28.88 -19.77
N SER A 277 -33.91 29.72 -20.01
CA SER A 277 -34.45 29.94 -21.36
C SER A 277 -33.53 30.77 -22.28
N GLY A 278 -32.38 31.25 -21.79
CA GLY A 278 -31.42 32.03 -22.56
C GLY A 278 -29.98 31.85 -22.04
N ASN A 279 -28.98 32.15 -22.88
CA ASN A 279 -27.57 32.08 -22.50
C ASN A 279 -27.27 33.13 -21.42
N ARG A 280 -27.09 32.72 -20.15
CA ARG A 280 -26.92 33.65 -19.03
C ARG A 280 -26.08 33.08 -17.90
N THR A 281 -25.38 33.98 -17.22
CA THR A 281 -24.82 33.73 -15.90
C THR A 281 -25.94 33.73 -14.86
N ILE A 282 -25.99 32.67 -14.06
CA ILE A 282 -26.78 32.59 -12.84
C ILE A 282 -25.85 32.67 -11.64
N GLU A 283 -26.37 33.18 -10.54
CA GLU A 283 -25.70 33.26 -9.25
C GLU A 283 -26.50 32.46 -8.22
N LEU A 284 -25.84 31.57 -7.49
CA LEU A 284 -26.34 30.99 -6.26
C LEU A 284 -25.81 31.83 -5.10
N ARG A 285 -26.69 32.33 -4.24
CA ARG A 285 -26.35 33.23 -3.14
C ARG A 285 -26.93 32.74 -1.82
N ASP A 286 -26.24 33.06 -0.72
CA ASP A 286 -26.74 32.82 0.64
C ASP A 286 -27.90 33.79 0.93
N ASP A 287 -28.89 33.41 1.73
CA ASP A 287 -30.10 34.20 2.01
C ASP A 287 -29.94 35.12 3.23
N THR A 288 -28.81 35.85 3.32
CA THR A 288 -28.42 36.62 4.52
C THR A 288 -28.81 38.11 4.52
N GLY A 289 -29.58 38.62 3.55
CA GLY A 289 -29.79 40.08 3.49
C GLY A 289 -30.81 40.64 2.50
N THR A 290 -30.96 41.96 2.52
CA THR A 290 -31.84 42.71 1.62
C THR A 290 -31.19 42.89 0.22
N LEU A 291 -32.05 42.86 -0.81
CA LEU A 291 -31.79 42.92 -2.26
C LEU A 291 -30.33 43.16 -2.73
N GLY A 292 -29.72 42.13 -3.33
CA GLY A 292 -28.56 42.26 -4.24
C GLY A 292 -27.17 42.21 -3.62
N ASN A 293 -27.06 42.24 -2.29
CA ASN A 293 -25.78 42.27 -1.55
C ASN A 293 -25.49 41.00 -0.74
N ALA A 294 -26.30 39.95 -0.87
CA ALA A 294 -26.06 38.70 -0.14
C ALA A 294 -24.81 37.98 -0.69
N PRO A 295 -24.02 37.27 0.15
CA PRO A 295 -22.81 36.56 -0.26
C PRO A 295 -23.05 35.66 -1.47
N LEU A 296 -22.15 35.75 -2.45
CA LEU A 296 -22.15 34.86 -3.61
C LEU A 296 -21.56 33.52 -3.19
N ILE A 297 -22.35 32.45 -3.33
CA ILE A 297 -21.87 31.07 -3.11
C ILE A 297 -21.14 30.60 -4.37
N THR A 298 -21.79 30.69 -5.53
CA THR A 298 -21.17 30.40 -6.83
C THR A 298 -21.92 31.09 -7.96
N SER A 299 -21.28 31.18 -9.13
CA SER A 299 -21.92 31.62 -10.36
C SER A 299 -21.51 30.72 -11.52
N THR A 300 -22.46 30.36 -12.38
CA THR A 300 -22.18 29.58 -13.58
C THR A 300 -22.93 30.15 -14.79
N THR A 301 -22.40 29.96 -15.99
CA THR A 301 -23.05 30.38 -17.23
C THR A 301 -23.81 29.22 -17.84
N LEU A 302 -25.13 29.34 -17.91
CA LEU A 302 -26.01 28.37 -18.52
C LEU A 302 -26.20 28.67 -20.00
N SER A 303 -26.25 27.60 -20.80
CA SER A 303 -26.69 27.66 -22.19
C SER A 303 -28.22 27.50 -22.26
N ALA A 304 -28.86 28.20 -23.19
CA ALA A 304 -30.31 28.20 -23.35
C ALA A 304 -30.85 26.77 -23.55
N GLY A 305 -31.81 26.36 -22.73
CA GLY A 305 -32.47 25.05 -22.78
C GLY A 305 -31.60 23.86 -22.34
N LYS A 306 -30.35 24.08 -21.91
CA LYS A 306 -29.47 23.02 -21.41
C LYS A 306 -29.67 22.84 -19.90
N VAL A 307 -30.07 21.65 -19.50
CA VAL A 307 -30.11 21.23 -18.10
C VAL A 307 -28.66 21.08 -17.60
N THR A 308 -28.33 21.71 -16.48
CA THR A 308 -26.98 21.78 -15.92
C THR A 308 -27.02 21.48 -14.43
N SER A 309 -26.15 20.58 -13.96
CA SER A 309 -25.95 20.33 -12.53
C SER A 309 -24.91 21.30 -11.97
N ILE A 310 -25.16 21.82 -10.78
CA ILE A 310 -24.26 22.69 -10.03
C ILE A 310 -24.03 22.01 -8.69
N GLU A 311 -22.81 21.59 -8.43
CA GLU A 311 -22.41 20.95 -7.18
C GLU A 311 -21.38 21.84 -6.48
N ILE A 312 -21.67 22.23 -5.24
CA ILE A 312 -20.78 23.08 -4.44
C ILE A 312 -20.80 22.69 -2.98
N GLU A 313 -19.63 22.62 -2.37
CA GLU A 313 -19.49 22.64 -0.92
C GLU A 313 -19.43 24.10 -0.46
N TYR A 314 -20.30 24.50 0.46
CA TYR A 314 -20.31 25.85 1.00
C TYR A 314 -20.63 25.84 2.49
N THR A 315 -20.04 26.80 3.22
CA THR A 315 -20.37 27.00 4.63
C THR A 315 -21.64 27.82 4.73
N ALA A 316 -22.76 27.16 5.01
CA ALA A 316 -24.02 27.85 5.21
C ALA A 316 -23.92 28.79 6.41
N THR A 317 -24.31 30.05 6.21
CA THR A 317 -24.42 31.04 7.28
C THR A 317 -25.86 31.31 7.70
N THR A 318 -26.83 30.79 6.93
CA THR A 318 -28.28 30.85 7.21
C THR A 318 -28.98 29.54 6.84
N THR A 319 -30.29 29.48 7.08
CA THR A 319 -31.16 28.37 6.67
C THR A 319 -31.62 28.43 5.21
N GLY A 320 -31.13 29.34 4.36
CA GLY A 320 -31.62 29.47 2.99
C GLY A 320 -30.60 29.91 1.95
N VAL A 321 -30.94 29.67 0.68
CA VAL A 321 -30.19 30.09 -0.51
C VAL A 321 -31.15 30.59 -1.58
N TYR A 322 -30.67 31.36 -2.55
CA TYR A 322 -31.47 31.71 -3.72
C TYR A 322 -30.66 31.79 -5.02
N PHE A 323 -31.34 31.53 -6.13
CA PHE A 323 -30.79 31.74 -7.47
C PHE A 323 -31.16 33.13 -7.99
N ARG A 324 -30.19 33.82 -8.58
CA ARG A 324 -30.34 35.14 -9.18
C ARG A 324 -29.81 35.15 -10.62
N LEU A 325 -30.52 35.88 -11.48
CA LEU A 325 -30.03 36.30 -12.80
C LEU A 325 -29.62 37.78 -12.71
N PRO A 326 -28.32 38.13 -12.62
CA PRO A 326 -27.88 39.50 -12.39
C PRO A 326 -28.25 40.48 -13.51
N SER A 327 -28.52 39.98 -14.73
CA SER A 327 -28.91 40.78 -15.90
C SER A 327 -30.07 40.12 -16.68
N SER A 328 -31.21 39.90 -16.03
CA SER A 328 -32.36 39.24 -16.66
C SER A 328 -33.07 40.12 -17.71
N GLN A 329 -33.73 39.49 -18.69
CA GLN A 329 -34.59 40.17 -19.67
C GLN A 329 -36.07 39.89 -19.39
N VAL A 330 -36.95 40.80 -19.84
CA VAL A 330 -38.40 40.62 -19.76
C VAL A 330 -38.80 39.33 -20.49
N GLY A 331 -39.50 38.43 -19.79
CA GLY A 331 -39.94 37.13 -20.33
C GLY A 331 -38.93 35.98 -20.19
N GLN A 332 -37.76 36.21 -19.60
CA GLN A 332 -36.79 35.16 -19.32
C GLN A 332 -37.24 34.24 -18.17
N THR A 333 -36.98 32.93 -18.30
CA THR A 333 -37.24 31.95 -17.25
C THR A 333 -35.97 31.26 -16.77
N LEU A 334 -35.96 30.95 -15.47
CA LEU A 334 -35.05 30.01 -14.82
C LEU A 334 -35.90 28.87 -14.27
N LYS A 335 -35.55 27.64 -14.63
CA LYS A 335 -36.16 26.43 -14.11
C LYS A 335 -35.18 25.72 -13.20
N LEU A 336 -35.69 25.25 -12.07
CA LEU A 336 -35.01 24.33 -11.18
C LEU A 336 -35.68 22.96 -11.32
N HIS A 337 -34.89 21.94 -11.66
CA HIS A 337 -35.29 20.54 -11.77
C HIS A 337 -35.06 19.77 -10.47
N SER A 338 -34.07 20.17 -9.67
CA SER A 338 -33.85 19.65 -8.32
C SER A 338 -32.92 20.56 -7.52
N LEU A 339 -33.04 20.51 -6.19
CA LEU A 339 -32.09 21.09 -5.25
C LEU A 339 -31.90 20.10 -4.10
N GLN A 340 -30.66 19.73 -3.81
CA GLN A 340 -30.28 18.81 -2.76
C GLN A 340 -29.30 19.50 -1.82
N VAL A 341 -29.44 19.25 -0.52
CA VAL A 341 -28.50 19.71 0.51
C VAL A 341 -28.09 18.51 1.34
N LEU A 342 -26.82 18.14 1.21
CA LEU A 342 -26.19 17.09 1.99
C LEU A 342 -25.41 17.73 3.14
N THR A 343 -25.27 17.02 4.26
CA THR A 343 -24.08 17.21 5.11
C THR A 343 -22.86 17.08 4.19
N SER A 344 -21.96 18.06 4.19
CA SER A 344 -20.70 17.95 3.42
C SER A 344 -19.94 16.65 3.69
N THR A 345 -20.19 16.07 4.87
CA THR A 345 -19.51 14.88 5.35
C THR A 345 -20.13 13.57 4.86
N GLU A 346 -21.36 13.55 4.34
CA GLU A 346 -22.03 12.34 3.87
C GLU A 346 -21.91 12.16 2.35
N SER A 347 -21.46 10.97 1.93
CA SER A 347 -21.24 10.65 0.52
C SER A 347 -21.58 9.20 0.21
N VAL A 348 -22.07 8.93 -1.00
CA VAL A 348 -22.31 7.57 -1.49
C VAL A 348 -20.97 6.87 -1.73
N ILE A 349 -20.83 5.66 -1.22
CA ILE A 349 -19.64 4.83 -1.40
C ILE A 349 -19.65 4.28 -2.84
N THR A 350 -18.90 4.95 -3.71
CA THR A 350 -18.73 4.61 -5.14
C THR A 350 -17.35 4.02 -5.45
N SER A 351 -16.42 4.15 -4.51
CA SER A 351 -15.13 3.50 -4.48
C SER A 351 -14.83 3.18 -3.03
N ARG A 352 -14.18 2.03 -2.78
CA ARG A 352 -13.66 1.71 -1.45
C ARG A 352 -12.43 0.84 -1.53
N LYS A 353 -11.65 0.86 -0.46
CA LYS A 353 -10.52 -0.04 -0.24
C LYS A 353 -10.85 -0.94 0.96
N ASP A 354 -10.65 -2.25 0.85
CA ASP A 354 -10.99 -3.21 1.91
C ASP A 354 -9.71 -3.65 2.65
N LEU A 355 -9.75 -3.74 3.98
CA LEU A 355 -8.59 -4.11 4.82
C LEU A 355 -8.62 -5.59 5.18
N VAL A 356 -7.48 -6.26 4.98
CA VAL A 356 -7.23 -7.65 5.39
C VAL A 356 -6.20 -7.69 6.52
N PHE A 357 -6.52 -8.39 7.61
CA PHE A 357 -5.59 -8.62 8.72
C PHE A 357 -5.86 -9.95 9.42
N LEU A 358 -4.87 -10.45 10.15
CA LEU A 358 -5.01 -11.62 11.02
C LEU A 358 -5.10 -11.14 12.47
N GLU A 359 -6.09 -11.62 13.22
CA GLU A 359 -6.13 -11.47 14.68
C GLU A 359 -5.95 -12.81 15.38
N SER A 360 -5.31 -12.79 16.55
CA SER A 360 -5.02 -13.96 17.37
C SER A 360 -5.33 -13.70 18.84
N TRP A 361 -5.83 -14.73 19.53
CA TRP A 361 -6.21 -14.66 20.94
C TRP A 361 -6.08 -16.02 21.63
N HIS A 362 -5.98 -15.98 22.96
CA HIS A 362 -5.96 -17.17 23.80
C HIS A 362 -7.38 -17.44 24.30
N GLU A 363 -7.85 -18.67 24.19
CA GLU A 363 -9.19 -19.03 24.62
C GLU A 363 -9.23 -20.41 25.27
N LYS A 364 -9.97 -20.53 26.37
CA LYS A 364 -10.21 -21.81 26.99
C LYS A 364 -11.05 -22.68 26.08
N ILE A 365 -10.68 -23.94 25.93
CA ILE A 365 -11.46 -24.90 25.14
C ILE A 365 -12.85 -25.10 25.78
N SER A 366 -12.93 -25.07 27.11
CA SER A 366 -14.16 -25.26 27.89
C SER A 366 -15.19 -24.14 27.72
N ASP A 367 -14.78 -22.89 27.46
CA ASP A 367 -15.69 -21.74 27.35
C ASP A 367 -16.74 -21.91 26.24
N LYS A 368 -16.36 -22.58 25.15
CA LYS A 368 -17.23 -22.88 24.00
C LYS A 368 -17.39 -24.38 23.73
N ASP A 369 -16.65 -25.22 24.46
CA ASP A 369 -16.57 -26.65 24.24
C ASP A 369 -16.18 -26.98 22.78
N VAL A 370 -15.17 -26.29 22.23
CA VAL A 370 -14.72 -26.47 20.83
C VAL A 370 -13.21 -26.49 20.71
N VAL A 371 -12.71 -27.22 19.72
CA VAL A 371 -11.31 -27.22 19.29
C VAL A 371 -11.25 -27.11 17.77
N TYR A 372 -10.31 -26.31 17.26
CA TYR A 372 -10.11 -26.10 15.83
C TYR A 372 -8.72 -26.60 15.39
N PRO A 373 -8.59 -27.25 14.23
CA PRO A 373 -7.28 -27.52 13.64
C PRO A 373 -6.44 -26.25 13.49
N LEU A 374 -5.16 -26.32 13.87
CA LEU A 374 -4.18 -25.23 13.76
C LEU A 374 -4.55 -23.95 14.53
N GLY A 375 -5.58 -23.99 15.38
CA GLY A 375 -6.19 -22.78 15.96
C GLY A 375 -6.99 -21.94 14.95
N ASN A 376 -7.18 -22.41 13.72
CA ASN A 376 -7.88 -21.71 12.65
C ASN A 376 -9.41 -21.83 12.82
N VAL A 377 -10.07 -20.79 13.34
CA VAL A 377 -11.54 -20.84 13.49
C VAL A 377 -12.30 -20.78 12.16
N GLN A 378 -11.59 -20.57 11.05
CA GLN A 378 -12.09 -20.56 9.67
C GLN A 378 -11.69 -21.82 8.90
N TYR A 379 -11.20 -22.86 9.58
CA TYR A 379 -10.72 -24.07 8.91
C TYR A 379 -11.80 -24.66 7.99
N GLY A 380 -11.46 -24.80 6.71
CA GLY A 380 -12.37 -25.25 5.65
C GLY A 380 -12.24 -26.74 5.31
N GLY A 381 -11.21 -27.42 5.82
CA GLY A 381 -10.95 -28.82 5.51
C GLY A 381 -12.03 -29.74 6.06
N THR A 382 -12.51 -30.68 5.25
CA THR A 382 -13.49 -31.70 5.67
C THR A 382 -12.88 -32.79 6.54
N THR A 383 -11.55 -32.90 6.56
CA THR A 383 -10.80 -33.80 7.43
C THR A 383 -9.59 -33.12 8.06
N PHE A 384 -9.14 -33.65 9.19
CA PHE A 384 -7.88 -33.29 9.86
C PHE A 384 -7.34 -34.49 10.63
N ASP A 385 -6.09 -34.88 10.36
CA ASP A 385 -5.44 -36.07 10.94
C ASP A 385 -6.31 -37.35 10.92
N GLY A 386 -6.97 -37.57 9.77
CA GLY A 386 -7.86 -38.70 9.51
C GLY A 386 -9.24 -38.62 10.19
N MET A 387 -9.55 -37.55 10.91
CA MET A 387 -10.87 -37.28 11.52
C MET A 387 -11.72 -36.44 10.57
N THR A 388 -13.03 -36.69 10.51
CA THR A 388 -13.99 -35.87 9.76
C THR A 388 -14.37 -34.64 10.57
N MET A 389 -14.33 -33.44 10.01
CA MET A 389 -14.57 -32.20 10.76
C MET A 389 -16.03 -31.74 10.75
N ASP A 390 -16.53 -31.31 11.90
CA ASP A 390 -17.88 -30.77 12.07
C ASP A 390 -17.95 -29.32 11.57
N LEU A 391 -18.97 -29.01 10.77
CA LEU A 391 -19.28 -27.63 10.38
C LEU A 391 -20.00 -26.92 11.54
N SER A 392 -19.54 -25.74 11.96
CA SER A 392 -20.08 -25.04 13.15
C SER A 392 -20.11 -25.95 14.39
N PRO A 393 -18.93 -26.39 14.90
CA PRO A 393 -18.87 -27.26 16.06
C PRO A 393 -19.58 -26.60 17.26
N SER A 394 -20.30 -27.40 18.04
CA SER A 394 -21.10 -26.95 19.19
C SER A 394 -22.19 -25.90 18.88
N GLY A 395 -22.56 -25.72 17.61
CA GLY A 395 -23.57 -24.73 17.20
C GLY A 395 -23.13 -23.28 17.41
N ILE A 396 -21.82 -23.02 17.34
CA ILE A 396 -21.27 -21.67 17.47
C ILE A 396 -21.76 -20.78 16.33
N ALA A 397 -22.21 -19.58 16.67
CA ALA A 397 -22.77 -18.63 15.71
C ALA A 397 -21.73 -18.17 14.68
N GLN A 398 -22.21 -17.98 13.44
CA GLN A 398 -21.46 -17.57 12.25
C GLN A 398 -20.41 -16.47 12.51
N GLY A 399 -20.79 -15.43 13.26
CA GLY A 399 -19.92 -14.27 13.48
C GLY A 399 -18.60 -14.54 14.19
N TYR A 400 -18.44 -15.71 14.81
CA TYR A 400 -17.18 -16.18 15.39
C TYR A 400 -16.13 -16.55 14.33
N SER A 401 -16.57 -17.14 13.22
CA SER A 401 -15.72 -17.56 12.09
C SER A 401 -15.79 -16.60 10.90
N ALA A 402 -16.70 -15.64 10.91
CA ALA A 402 -16.91 -14.71 9.81
C ALA A 402 -15.67 -13.85 9.49
N PHE A 403 -15.38 -13.65 8.20
CA PHE A 403 -14.32 -12.73 7.75
C PHE A 403 -14.64 -11.27 8.07
N GLY A 404 -15.90 -10.85 7.92
CA GLY A 404 -16.33 -9.47 8.17
C GLY A 404 -17.78 -9.40 8.62
N GLU A 405 -18.33 -8.20 8.80
CA GLU A 405 -19.76 -8.00 9.05
C GLU A 405 -20.64 -8.59 7.93
N TRP A 406 -20.17 -8.50 6.69
CA TRP A 406 -20.85 -8.94 5.46
C TRP A 406 -20.94 -10.47 5.29
N ASP A 407 -20.10 -11.23 6.00
CA ASP A 407 -19.98 -12.67 5.79
C ASP A 407 -21.03 -13.45 6.61
N THR A 408 -22.08 -13.86 5.90
CA THR A 408 -23.21 -14.61 6.45
C THR A 408 -23.19 -16.11 6.14
N ALA A 409 -22.20 -16.60 5.39
CA ALA A 409 -22.21 -17.96 4.81
C ALA A 409 -21.17 -18.92 5.43
N ILE A 410 -20.08 -18.40 5.99
CA ILE A 410 -18.89 -19.18 6.35
C ILE A 410 -18.92 -19.75 7.79
N ASN A 411 -19.34 -20.99 7.93
CA ASN A 411 -19.21 -21.71 9.19
C ASN A 411 -17.85 -22.44 9.25
N GLY A 412 -16.94 -22.04 10.13
CA GLY A 412 -15.66 -22.75 10.31
C GLY A 412 -15.84 -24.19 10.78
N ARG A 413 -14.89 -25.06 10.45
CA ARG A 413 -14.91 -26.48 10.84
C ARG A 413 -13.99 -26.79 12.00
N GLY A 414 -14.48 -27.61 12.93
CA GLY A 414 -13.72 -28.07 14.09
C GLY A 414 -14.43 -29.23 14.76
N HIS A 415 -14.22 -29.41 16.06
CA HIS A 415 -14.94 -30.41 16.85
C HIS A 415 -15.40 -29.85 18.18
N ARG A 416 -16.49 -30.43 18.67
CA ARG A 416 -16.90 -30.28 20.07
C ARG A 416 -15.95 -31.08 20.98
N TRP A 417 -15.33 -30.44 21.97
CA TRP A 417 -14.26 -31.08 22.75
C TRP A 417 -14.75 -32.25 23.58
N THR A 418 -15.90 -32.10 24.25
CA THR A 418 -16.49 -33.14 25.12
C THR A 418 -16.96 -34.38 24.36
N THR A 419 -17.20 -34.29 23.04
CA THR A 419 -17.65 -35.43 22.23
C THR A 419 -16.50 -36.27 21.68
N LEU A 420 -15.27 -35.74 21.69
CA LEU A 420 -14.08 -36.46 21.24
C LEU A 420 -13.70 -37.57 22.23
N ILE A 421 -13.30 -38.72 21.71
CA ILE A 421 -12.67 -39.78 22.52
C ILE A 421 -11.22 -39.40 22.86
N ASP A 422 -10.64 -40.03 23.88
CA ASP A 422 -9.32 -39.66 24.39
C ASP A 422 -8.21 -39.78 23.34
N SER A 423 -8.29 -40.75 22.43
CA SER A 423 -7.33 -40.87 21.33
C SER A 423 -7.43 -39.73 20.32
N GLU A 424 -8.61 -39.14 20.13
CA GLU A 424 -8.80 -37.99 19.22
C GLU A 424 -8.38 -36.69 19.90
N LYS A 425 -8.70 -36.51 21.18
CA LYS A 425 -8.18 -35.39 21.99
C LYS A 425 -6.66 -35.36 21.97
N LYS A 426 -6.03 -36.54 22.09
CA LYS A 426 -4.58 -36.68 22.03
C LYS A 426 -3.99 -36.20 20.70
N LYS A 427 -4.65 -36.45 19.56
CA LYS A 427 -4.20 -35.95 18.24
C LYS A 427 -4.16 -34.42 18.19
N PHE A 428 -5.14 -33.75 18.80
CA PHE A 428 -5.14 -32.29 18.89
C PHE A 428 -4.03 -31.77 19.80
N ILE A 429 -3.84 -32.40 20.95
CA ILE A 429 -2.87 -32.00 21.97
C ILE A 429 -1.42 -32.22 21.51
N ASP A 430 -1.13 -33.39 20.91
CA ASP A 430 0.23 -33.78 20.56
C ASP A 430 0.77 -33.00 19.34
N ASN A 431 -0.12 -32.42 18.53
CA ASN A 431 0.30 -31.59 17.40
C ASN A 431 0.59 -30.14 17.88
N PRO A 432 1.86 -29.70 17.89
CA PRO A 432 2.24 -28.38 18.38
C PRO A 432 1.68 -27.23 17.51
N GLU A 433 1.32 -27.48 16.24
CA GLU A 433 0.72 -26.46 15.37
C GLU A 433 -0.71 -26.09 15.79
N ASN A 434 -1.37 -26.91 16.62
CA ASN A 434 -2.69 -26.57 17.17
C ASN A 434 -2.62 -25.52 18.29
N ASN A 435 -1.41 -25.17 18.76
CA ASN A 435 -1.15 -24.19 19.81
C ASN A 435 -2.01 -24.40 21.08
N ILE A 436 -2.07 -25.65 21.57
CA ILE A 436 -2.78 -26.01 22.80
C ILE A 436 -1.79 -26.14 23.96
N TYR A 437 -2.10 -25.52 25.09
CA TYR A 437 -1.36 -25.68 26.33
C TYR A 437 -2.29 -25.80 27.53
N TYR A 438 -1.79 -26.40 28.60
CA TYR A 438 -2.51 -26.52 29.87
C TYR A 438 -2.05 -25.43 30.85
N ASP A 439 -3.00 -24.65 31.36
CA ASP A 439 -2.77 -23.66 32.42
C ASP A 439 -3.17 -24.29 33.77
N SER A 440 -2.16 -24.68 34.56
CA SER A 440 -2.35 -25.32 35.87
C SER A 440 -2.96 -24.40 36.93
N GLU A 441 -2.85 -23.07 36.77
CA GLU A 441 -3.45 -22.12 37.71
C GLU A 441 -4.96 -21.98 37.45
N ALA A 442 -5.34 -22.00 36.17
CA ALA A 442 -6.74 -21.96 35.76
C ALA A 442 -7.42 -23.35 35.79
N ASP A 443 -6.64 -24.43 35.80
CA ASP A 443 -7.07 -25.81 35.56
C ASP A 443 -7.81 -25.98 34.21
N GLU A 444 -7.25 -25.39 33.16
CA GLU A 444 -7.92 -25.28 31.86
C GLU A 444 -6.97 -25.58 30.69
N LEU A 445 -7.51 -26.21 29.64
CA LEU A 445 -6.84 -26.27 28.33
C LEU A 445 -7.14 -24.99 27.56
N ILE A 446 -6.08 -24.33 27.11
CA ILE A 446 -6.14 -23.10 26.33
C ILE A 446 -5.64 -23.41 24.92
N GLN A 447 -6.38 -22.97 23.91
CA GLN A 447 -5.94 -22.95 22.54
C GLN A 447 -5.66 -21.50 22.12
N VAL A 448 -4.50 -21.25 21.52
CA VAL A 448 -4.27 -19.98 20.81
C VAL A 448 -4.91 -20.08 19.44
N ARG A 449 -5.92 -19.24 19.21
CA ARG A 449 -6.74 -19.23 18.00
C ARG A 449 -6.40 -18.03 17.14
N TYR A 450 -6.78 -18.11 15.88
CA TYR A 450 -6.70 -16.99 14.95
C TYR A 450 -7.85 -16.99 13.94
N ARG A 451 -8.08 -15.82 13.33
CA ARG A 451 -8.85 -15.68 12.08
C ARG A 451 -8.28 -14.57 11.21
N ILE A 452 -8.54 -14.68 9.92
CA ILE A 452 -8.35 -13.61 8.95
C ILE A 452 -9.65 -12.82 8.84
N ARG A 453 -9.53 -11.49 8.83
CA ARG A 453 -10.62 -10.54 8.77
C ARG A 453 -10.54 -9.73 7.48
N VAL A 454 -11.69 -9.45 6.88
CA VAL A 454 -11.85 -8.56 5.73
C VAL A 454 -12.89 -7.51 6.09
N VAL A 455 -12.42 -6.29 6.35
CA VAL A 455 -13.25 -5.16 6.76
C VAL A 455 -13.58 -4.33 5.53
N GLU A 456 -14.88 -4.15 5.25
CA GLU A 456 -15.37 -3.21 4.23
C GLU A 456 -14.89 -1.80 4.56
N GLY A 457 -14.13 -1.17 3.66
CA GLY A 457 -13.83 0.26 3.81
C GLY A 457 -15.07 1.12 3.63
N LYS A 458 -15.08 2.32 4.22
CA LYS A 458 -16.17 3.30 4.03
C LYS A 458 -15.85 4.31 2.91
N GLY A 459 -14.97 3.91 1.99
CA GLY A 459 -14.26 4.75 1.00
C GLY A 459 -12.80 4.31 0.85
N ASP A 460 -11.91 5.17 0.33
CA ASP A 460 -10.52 4.78 -0.02
C ASP A 460 -9.47 5.12 1.06
N ASN A 461 -9.87 5.81 2.13
CA ASN A 461 -8.96 6.53 3.03
C ASN A 461 -8.61 5.76 4.33
N TRP A 462 -8.05 4.56 4.20
CA TRP A 462 -7.53 3.87 5.39
C TRP A 462 -6.40 4.64 6.07
N GLY A 463 -6.47 4.77 7.39
CA GLY A 463 -5.44 5.40 8.21
C GLY A 463 -4.77 4.38 9.11
N ARG A 464 -3.46 4.52 9.36
CA ARG A 464 -2.77 3.75 10.42
C ARG A 464 -3.00 2.23 10.29
N VAL A 465 -2.69 1.66 9.13
CA VAL A 465 -2.82 0.20 8.87
C VAL A 465 -1.53 -0.57 9.13
N THR A 466 -0.47 0.13 9.56
CA THR A 466 0.79 -0.47 10.02
C THR A 466 1.01 -0.09 11.49
N SER A 467 1.33 -1.07 12.32
CA SER A 467 1.45 -0.99 13.78
C SER A 467 2.75 -0.33 14.28
N ALA A 468 3.64 0.06 13.35
CA ALA A 468 4.95 0.65 13.57
C ALA A 468 4.95 1.88 14.50
N THR A 469 4.11 2.90 14.26
CA THR A 469 4.12 4.18 15.03
C THR A 469 2.75 4.79 15.28
N SER A 470 1.69 4.00 15.22
CA SER A 470 0.35 4.55 15.11
C SER A 470 -0.55 4.20 16.30
N ASN A 471 -1.37 5.17 16.74
CA ASN A 471 -2.37 5.04 17.82
C ASN A 471 -3.31 3.84 17.61
N THR A 472 -4.45 4.01 16.95
CA THR A 472 -5.46 2.96 16.73
C THR A 472 -5.56 2.59 15.26
N MET A 473 -5.73 1.29 14.95
CA MET A 473 -6.08 0.84 13.60
C MET A 473 -7.47 1.36 13.24
N GLN A 474 -7.60 2.08 12.13
CA GLN A 474 -8.84 2.81 11.83
C GLN A 474 -9.05 3.09 10.34
N TYR A 475 -10.31 3.16 9.94
CA TYR A 475 -10.70 3.73 8.66
C TYR A 475 -10.74 5.27 8.81
N SER A 476 -10.04 6.07 8.02
CA SER A 476 -9.95 7.53 8.24
C SER A 476 -9.44 7.92 9.65
N LEU A 477 -9.12 9.20 9.88
CA LEU A 477 -8.66 9.69 11.19
C LEU A 477 -9.85 10.08 12.11
N ASN A 478 -10.85 9.20 12.27
CA ASN A 478 -12.04 9.41 13.10
C ASN A 478 -12.19 8.32 14.17
N VAL A 479 -12.55 8.73 15.40
CA VAL A 479 -12.71 7.82 16.56
C VAL A 479 -13.82 6.78 16.41
N ASN A 480 -14.85 7.07 15.62
CA ASN A 480 -15.94 6.13 15.35
C ASN A 480 -15.58 5.11 14.25
N ASP A 481 -14.40 5.24 13.65
CA ASP A 481 -13.94 4.38 12.58
C ASP A 481 -12.80 3.44 13.01
N PHE A 482 -12.60 3.29 14.33
CA PHE A 482 -11.67 2.30 14.87
C PHE A 482 -12.12 0.87 14.55
N VAL A 483 -11.16 0.02 14.19
CA VAL A 483 -11.40 -1.41 13.98
C VAL A 483 -11.50 -2.12 15.33
N VAL A 484 -12.56 -2.89 15.50
CA VAL A 484 -12.85 -3.64 16.73
C VAL A 484 -12.10 -4.98 16.73
N PHE A 485 -11.44 -5.26 17.85
CA PHE A 485 -10.98 -6.61 18.14
C PHE A 485 -12.17 -7.48 18.51
N ARG A 486 -12.35 -8.60 17.79
CA ARG A 486 -13.47 -9.52 18.06
C ARG A 486 -13.06 -10.65 19.00
N GLY A 487 -11.81 -11.12 18.98
CA GLY A 487 -11.34 -12.25 19.80
C GLY A 487 -12.33 -13.41 19.90
N SER A 488 -12.69 -13.78 21.12
CA SER A 488 -13.65 -14.86 21.43
C SER A 488 -15.14 -14.50 21.18
N SER A 489 -15.44 -13.29 20.73
CA SER A 489 -16.82 -12.84 20.46
C SER A 489 -17.43 -13.56 19.27
N THR A 490 -18.73 -13.82 19.35
CA THR A 490 -19.57 -14.27 18.22
C THR A 490 -20.21 -13.09 17.48
N ASN A 491 -20.07 -11.86 17.98
CA ASN A 491 -20.53 -10.66 17.30
C ASN A 491 -19.58 -10.33 16.17
N SER A 492 -20.11 -10.24 14.95
CA SER A 492 -19.36 -9.95 13.74
C SER A 492 -19.21 -8.46 13.45
N ARG A 493 -19.19 -7.56 14.44
CA ARG A 493 -18.99 -6.12 14.21
C ARG A 493 -17.52 -5.79 13.89
N ASP A 494 -17.29 -4.99 12.86
CA ASP A 494 -16.01 -4.48 12.38
C ASP A 494 -15.64 -3.14 13.03
N TYR A 495 -16.61 -2.23 13.20
CA TYR A 495 -16.34 -0.86 13.62
C TYR A 495 -16.77 -0.55 15.06
N PHE A 496 -16.04 0.37 15.68
CA PHE A 496 -16.28 0.83 17.04
C PHE A 496 -17.58 1.65 17.14
N ILE A 497 -18.31 1.44 18.25
CA ILE A 497 -19.45 2.30 18.61
C ILE A 497 -19.23 2.83 20.02
N SER A 498 -19.28 4.15 20.18
CA SER A 498 -19.11 4.80 21.47
C SER A 498 -20.11 4.29 22.52
N GLY A 499 -19.64 4.10 23.75
CA GLY A 499 -20.47 3.65 24.89
C GLY A 499 -20.73 2.14 24.96
N THR A 500 -20.23 1.33 24.02
CA THR A 500 -20.50 -0.12 23.98
C THR A 500 -19.41 -1.00 24.60
N GLY A 501 -18.35 -0.41 25.17
CA GLY A 501 -17.23 -1.15 25.76
C GLY A 501 -16.37 -1.93 24.76
N ASN A 502 -16.47 -1.62 23.46
CA ASN A 502 -15.66 -2.25 22.42
C ASN A 502 -14.16 -2.10 22.67
N ARG A 503 -13.42 -3.19 22.47
CA ARG A 503 -11.96 -3.16 22.41
C ARG A 503 -11.52 -2.90 20.98
N VAL A 504 -10.44 -2.15 20.84
CA VAL A 504 -9.87 -1.73 19.54
C VAL A 504 -8.38 -2.04 19.50
N PHE A 505 -7.79 -2.04 18.32
CA PHE A 505 -6.37 -2.34 18.13
C PHE A 505 -5.49 -1.09 18.27
N TYR A 506 -4.49 -1.16 19.14
CA TYR A 506 -3.46 -0.15 19.33
C TYR A 506 -2.13 -0.60 18.73
N GLY A 507 -1.39 0.30 18.08
CA GLY A 507 -0.04 0.03 17.59
C GLY A 507 1.02 0.08 18.70
N ASN A 508 2.28 0.09 18.29
CA ASN A 508 3.42 -0.08 19.20
C ASN A 508 3.61 1.11 20.14
N THR A 509 3.41 2.36 19.67
CA THR A 509 3.53 3.57 20.50
C THR A 509 2.17 4.25 20.65
N ARG A 510 1.68 4.36 21.89
CA ARG A 510 0.45 5.10 22.21
C ARG A 510 0.73 6.59 22.43
N ASN A 511 -0.32 7.40 22.28
CA ASN A 511 -0.26 8.85 22.54
C ASN A 511 0.09 9.19 24.00
N ASP A 512 -0.08 8.26 24.94
CA ASP A 512 0.30 8.39 26.36
C ASP A 512 1.75 7.95 26.65
N GLY A 513 2.50 7.56 25.61
CA GLY A 513 3.88 7.08 25.72
C GLY A 513 4.02 5.61 26.13
N ALA A 514 2.92 4.87 26.31
CA ALA A 514 2.99 3.43 26.56
C ALA A 514 3.42 2.67 25.29
N VAL A 515 4.39 1.77 25.43
CA VAL A 515 4.94 0.96 24.34
C VAL A 515 4.43 -0.49 24.49
N SER A 516 3.87 -1.09 23.44
CA SER A 516 3.37 -2.48 23.47
C SER A 516 4.51 -3.52 23.56
N GLY A 517 5.73 -3.09 23.25
CA GLY A 517 6.97 -3.83 23.47
C GLY A 517 7.39 -4.72 22.29
N GLU A 518 6.58 -4.83 21.24
CA GLU A 518 6.90 -5.64 20.06
C GLU A 518 6.67 -4.89 18.72
N PRO A 519 7.68 -4.83 17.84
CA PRO A 519 7.53 -4.25 16.51
C PRO A 519 6.45 -4.97 15.69
N SER A 520 5.75 -4.20 14.84
CA SER A 520 4.78 -4.72 13.87
C SER A 520 3.56 -5.44 14.49
N LEU A 521 3.26 -5.22 15.78
CA LEU A 521 2.14 -5.86 16.48
C LEU A 521 1.01 -4.89 16.83
N TRP A 522 -0.21 -5.22 16.42
CA TRP A 522 -1.42 -4.61 16.97
C TRP A 522 -1.82 -5.30 18.27
N THR A 523 -2.20 -4.52 19.27
CA THR A 523 -2.62 -5.03 20.59
C THR A 523 -3.99 -4.51 20.97
N GLU A 524 -4.89 -5.40 21.40
CA GLU A 524 -6.23 -4.99 21.81
C GLU A 524 -6.19 -4.12 23.08
N GLY A 525 -7.12 -3.18 23.19
CA GLY A 525 -7.28 -2.41 24.42
C GLY A 525 -8.60 -1.63 24.51
N LEU A 526 -8.84 -1.07 25.68
CA LEU A 526 -9.96 -0.17 25.98
C LEU A 526 -9.54 0.85 27.03
N GLY A 527 -9.70 2.15 26.73
CA GLY A 527 -9.46 3.21 27.71
C GLY A 527 -8.06 3.18 28.36
N GLY A 528 -7.03 2.80 27.60
CA GLY A 528 -5.66 2.67 28.10
C GLY A 528 -5.32 1.28 28.70
N VAL A 529 -6.28 0.40 28.94
CA VAL A 529 -6.02 -0.99 29.38
C VAL A 529 -5.66 -1.85 28.17
N ILE A 530 -4.62 -2.68 28.31
CA ILE A 530 -4.15 -3.64 27.30
C ILE A 530 -4.61 -5.05 27.69
N TYR A 531 -4.97 -5.87 26.70
CA TYR A 531 -5.29 -7.28 26.90
C TYR A 531 -4.52 -8.18 25.91
N GLU A 532 -4.80 -9.48 25.94
CA GLU A 532 -4.01 -10.50 25.26
C GLU A 532 -4.25 -10.59 23.75
N GLY A 533 -5.37 -10.11 23.22
CA GLY A 533 -5.67 -10.10 21.79
C GLY A 533 -4.66 -9.33 20.96
N LYS A 534 -4.21 -9.92 19.86
CA LYS A 534 -3.18 -9.39 18.97
C LYS A 534 -3.61 -9.42 17.51
N ALA A 535 -2.98 -8.61 16.65
CA ALA A 535 -3.18 -8.68 15.20
C ALA A 535 -1.95 -8.24 14.39
N ILE A 536 -1.90 -8.67 13.13
CA ILE A 536 -0.94 -8.24 12.10
C ILE A 536 -1.69 -7.95 10.79
N SER A 537 -1.25 -6.94 10.04
CA SER A 537 -1.87 -6.55 8.77
C SER A 537 -1.44 -7.48 7.63
N ILE A 538 -2.31 -7.68 6.63
CA ILE A 538 -2.05 -8.54 5.47
C ILE A 538 -2.10 -7.74 4.17
N ALA A 539 -3.21 -7.06 3.89
CA ALA A 539 -3.35 -6.36 2.62
C ALA A 539 -4.39 -5.24 2.68
N LEU A 540 -4.29 -4.30 1.76
CA LEU A 540 -5.38 -3.42 1.36
C LEU A 540 -5.75 -3.70 -0.10
N VAL A 541 -7.05 -3.74 -0.42
CA VAL A 541 -7.53 -4.05 -1.77
C VAL A 541 -8.47 -2.97 -2.27
N GLN A 542 -8.03 -2.22 -3.28
CA GLN A 542 -8.84 -1.20 -3.95
C GLN A 542 -9.92 -1.85 -4.82
N ARG A 543 -11.18 -1.47 -4.64
CA ARG A 543 -12.31 -2.05 -5.38
C ARG A 543 -12.74 -1.14 -6.53
N MET A 544 -13.12 -1.76 -7.65
CA MET A 544 -13.94 -1.13 -8.69
C MET A 544 -15.41 -1.08 -8.23
N ASN A 545 -16.34 -0.56 -9.03
CA ASN A 545 -17.76 -0.56 -8.68
C ASN A 545 -18.68 -1.16 -9.75
N GLN A 546 -19.88 -1.52 -9.31
CA GLN A 546 -20.91 -2.16 -10.12
C GLN A 546 -21.69 -1.19 -11.02
N GLY A 547 -21.35 0.09 -11.03
CA GLY A 547 -21.96 1.11 -11.89
C GLY A 547 -21.39 1.09 -13.31
N ALA A 548 -22.04 1.84 -14.21
CA ALA A 548 -21.61 2.02 -15.58
C ALA A 548 -20.35 2.89 -15.67
N TYR A 549 -19.40 2.53 -16.51
CA TYR A 549 -18.15 3.28 -16.70
C TYR A 549 -18.39 4.57 -17.49
N HIS A 550 -18.05 5.72 -16.90
CA HIS A 550 -18.01 7.00 -17.59
C HIS A 550 -16.79 7.80 -17.14
N PRO A 551 -16.01 8.43 -18.04
CA PRO A 551 -14.73 9.05 -17.70
C PRO A 551 -14.86 10.29 -16.81
N THR A 552 -16.01 10.96 -16.81
CA THR A 552 -16.36 12.05 -15.86
C THR A 552 -17.03 11.51 -14.60
N TYR A 553 -18.22 10.93 -14.73
CA TYR A 553 -19.11 10.67 -13.60
C TYR A 553 -18.87 9.36 -12.83
N ASN A 554 -18.25 8.35 -13.44
CA ASN A 554 -17.94 7.10 -12.75
C ASN A 554 -16.68 6.41 -13.32
N PRO A 555 -15.48 6.97 -13.05
CA PRO A 555 -14.23 6.41 -13.57
C PRO A 555 -13.89 5.00 -13.03
N MET A 556 -14.55 4.55 -11.95
CA MET A 556 -14.39 3.22 -11.35
C MET A 556 -15.48 2.21 -11.76
N GLY A 557 -16.39 2.60 -12.65
CA GLY A 557 -17.43 1.71 -13.17
C GLY A 557 -16.87 0.61 -14.09
N CYS A 558 -17.63 -0.48 -14.18
CA CYS A 558 -17.32 -1.65 -15.01
C CYS A 558 -18.45 -2.01 -16.00
N LYS A 559 -19.69 -1.59 -15.74
CA LYS A 559 -20.85 -1.87 -16.61
C LYS A 559 -20.95 -0.90 -17.79
N GLY A 560 -21.74 -1.23 -18.80
CA GLY A 560 -22.14 -0.29 -19.85
C GLY A 560 -23.48 0.39 -19.58
N PHE A 561 -23.89 1.25 -20.52
CA PHE A 561 -25.14 1.98 -20.50
C PHE A 561 -26.22 1.30 -21.33
N TRP A 562 -27.49 1.60 -21.00
CA TRP A 562 -28.67 1.23 -21.79
C TRP A 562 -28.88 2.18 -22.97
N ASN A 563 -29.81 1.84 -23.86
CA ASN A 563 -30.23 2.72 -24.95
C ASN A 563 -31.00 3.95 -24.40
N SER A 564 -30.68 5.14 -24.88
CA SER A 564 -31.30 6.42 -24.52
C SER A 564 -32.81 6.48 -24.77
N ASN A 565 -33.32 5.73 -25.75
CA ASN A 565 -34.74 5.68 -26.10
C ASN A 565 -35.52 4.55 -25.39
N GLY A 566 -34.89 3.80 -24.50
CA GLY A 566 -35.49 2.68 -23.76
C GLY A 566 -35.91 1.47 -24.63
N ALA A 567 -35.61 1.50 -25.93
CA ALA A 567 -36.14 0.58 -26.94
C ALA A 567 -35.25 -0.65 -27.22
N SER A 568 -34.04 -0.73 -26.66
CA SER A 568 -33.09 -1.81 -26.97
C SER A 568 -32.40 -2.33 -25.70
N SER A 569 -32.27 -3.65 -25.62
CA SER A 569 -31.75 -4.39 -24.45
C SER A 569 -30.24 -4.71 -24.51
N TRP A 570 -29.49 -3.96 -25.32
CA TRP A 570 -28.06 -4.20 -25.53
C TRP A 570 -27.21 -3.20 -24.74
N ARG A 571 -26.06 -3.68 -24.25
CA ARG A 571 -25.04 -2.85 -23.61
C ARG A 571 -24.46 -1.87 -24.63
N HIS A 572 -24.29 -0.62 -24.22
CA HIS A 572 -23.56 0.39 -24.98
C HIS A 572 -22.41 0.97 -24.15
N ASP A 573 -21.33 1.35 -24.84
CA ASP A 573 -20.28 2.15 -24.24
C ASP A 573 -20.73 3.62 -24.17
N TRP A 574 -20.21 4.36 -23.21
CA TRP A 574 -20.66 5.73 -22.90
C TRP A 574 -20.57 6.70 -24.09
N TYR A 575 -19.69 6.43 -25.05
CA TYR A 575 -19.38 7.29 -26.18
C TYR A 575 -20.22 7.00 -27.44
N VAL A 576 -21.11 6.00 -27.40
CA VAL A 576 -21.97 5.67 -28.55
C VAL A 576 -23.23 6.52 -28.53
N ASP A 577 -23.66 7.08 -29.67
CA ASP A 577 -24.80 8.01 -29.77
C ASP A 577 -26.14 7.48 -29.24
N VAL A 578 -26.33 6.16 -29.22
CA VAL A 578 -27.55 5.52 -28.69
C VAL A 578 -27.46 5.22 -27.19
N ALA A 579 -26.29 5.36 -26.58
CA ALA A 579 -26.12 5.15 -25.15
C ALA A 579 -26.86 6.24 -24.35
N LYS A 580 -27.39 5.86 -23.19
CA LYS A 580 -27.88 6.83 -22.21
C LYS A 580 -26.73 7.76 -21.83
N THR A 581 -26.93 9.06 -21.98
CA THR A 581 -25.96 10.10 -21.58
C THR A 581 -26.14 10.41 -20.10
N PRO A 582 -25.22 9.99 -19.21
CA PRO A 582 -25.29 10.38 -17.80
C PRO A 582 -25.01 11.88 -17.64
N SER A 583 -25.59 12.48 -16.62
CA SER A 583 -25.35 13.88 -16.21
C SER A 583 -24.80 14.00 -14.79
N SER A 584 -24.65 12.86 -14.10
CA SER A 584 -24.22 12.75 -12.72
C SER A 584 -23.68 11.36 -12.43
N THR A 585 -22.97 11.18 -11.31
CA THR A 585 -22.55 9.87 -10.82
C THR A 585 -23.75 8.96 -10.54
N ALA A 586 -24.86 9.50 -10.03
CA ALA A 586 -26.07 8.74 -9.76
C ALA A 586 -26.65 8.05 -11.03
N ASP A 587 -26.58 8.72 -12.18
CA ASP A 587 -27.04 8.15 -13.46
C ASP A 587 -26.25 6.90 -13.85
N CYS A 588 -24.97 6.83 -13.48
CA CYS A 588 -24.12 5.67 -13.72
C CYS A 588 -24.55 4.43 -12.91
N PHE A 589 -25.31 4.60 -11.83
CA PHE A 589 -25.85 3.50 -11.01
C PHE A 589 -27.34 3.23 -11.28
N SER A 590 -27.92 3.85 -12.31
CA SER A 590 -29.33 3.64 -12.66
C SER A 590 -29.56 2.29 -13.37
N SER A 591 -30.47 1.47 -12.83
CA SER A 591 -30.82 0.15 -13.33
C SER A 591 -32.18 0.14 -14.05
N GLY A 592 -32.31 0.72 -15.25
CA GLY A 592 -33.58 0.67 -15.99
C GLY A 592 -33.56 1.29 -17.40
N SER A 593 -34.59 0.98 -18.19
CA SER A 593 -34.85 1.57 -19.52
C SER A 593 -35.44 2.98 -19.47
N THR A 594 -35.69 3.51 -18.27
CA THR A 594 -36.20 4.85 -18.01
C THR A 594 -35.14 5.67 -17.28
N ASN A 595 -35.15 7.01 -17.46
CA ASN A 595 -34.27 7.95 -16.74
C ASN A 595 -34.54 8.02 -15.22
N ALA A 596 -35.29 7.06 -14.67
CA ALA A 596 -35.61 7.02 -13.25
C ALA A 596 -34.53 6.21 -12.50
N VAL A 597 -33.80 6.92 -11.66
CA VAL A 597 -33.01 6.36 -10.58
C VAL A 597 -33.98 5.60 -9.66
N GLY A 598 -33.91 4.26 -9.61
CA GLY A 598 -34.72 3.42 -8.71
C GLY A 598 -35.64 2.38 -9.34
N ALA A 599 -35.39 1.91 -10.57
CA ALA A 599 -36.08 0.72 -11.08
C ALA A 599 -35.63 -0.53 -10.29
N THR A 600 -36.55 -1.05 -9.49
CA THR A 600 -36.34 -1.84 -8.26
C THR A 600 -35.96 -3.31 -8.44
N THR A 601 -35.54 -3.78 -9.61
CA THR A 601 -35.27 -5.22 -9.80
C THR A 601 -34.08 -5.56 -10.70
N PRO A 602 -32.84 -5.55 -10.18
CA PRO A 602 -31.81 -6.46 -10.68
C PRO A 602 -32.19 -7.91 -10.30
N PRO A 603 -32.02 -8.92 -11.17
CA PRO A 603 -31.71 -8.84 -12.60
C PRO A 603 -32.98 -8.65 -13.45
N PHE A 604 -32.98 -7.66 -14.35
CA PHE A 604 -34.04 -7.54 -15.36
C PHE A 604 -33.86 -8.62 -16.43
N THR A 605 -34.85 -9.49 -16.52
CA THR A 605 -35.00 -10.45 -17.61
C THR A 605 -35.86 -9.78 -18.69
N VAL A 606 -35.26 -9.41 -19.82
CA VAL A 606 -36.00 -9.11 -21.05
C VAL A 606 -35.78 -10.30 -21.98
N ASP A 607 -36.86 -10.94 -22.42
CA ASP A 607 -36.84 -12.14 -23.29
C ASP A 607 -36.10 -13.37 -22.74
N GLY A 608 -36.07 -13.56 -21.42
CA GLY A 608 -35.44 -14.74 -20.80
C GLY A 608 -33.92 -14.65 -20.63
N ILE A 609 -33.29 -13.51 -20.96
CA ILE A 609 -31.84 -13.29 -20.81
C ILE A 609 -31.58 -12.34 -19.64
N ILE A 610 -30.99 -12.87 -18.57
CA ILE A 610 -30.33 -12.09 -17.51
C ILE A 610 -29.06 -11.50 -18.13
N ARG A 611 -28.95 -10.18 -18.20
CA ARG A 611 -27.69 -9.54 -18.60
C ARG A 611 -26.96 -9.00 -17.38
N THR A 612 -26.04 -9.80 -16.88
CA THR A 612 -24.93 -9.35 -16.06
C THR A 612 -23.87 -8.87 -17.03
N ASP A 613 -23.40 -7.63 -16.92
CA ASP A 613 -22.16 -7.13 -17.51
C ASP A 613 -21.33 -6.50 -16.40
N GLY A 614 -20.05 -6.24 -16.67
CA GLY A 614 -19.10 -5.75 -15.68
C GLY A 614 -18.64 -6.80 -14.66
N SER A 615 -19.18 -8.03 -14.66
CA SER A 615 -18.74 -9.12 -13.77
C SER A 615 -17.93 -10.20 -14.51
N ILE A 616 -17.16 -11.00 -13.79
CA ILE A 616 -16.46 -12.16 -14.36
C ILE A 616 -17.43 -13.11 -15.03
N ALA A 617 -18.54 -13.44 -14.35
CA ALA A 617 -19.55 -14.37 -14.84
C ALA A 617 -20.20 -13.91 -16.16
N ALA A 618 -20.26 -12.59 -16.38
CA ALA A 618 -20.76 -12.00 -17.61
C ALA A 618 -19.81 -12.12 -18.82
N GLY A 619 -18.50 -12.10 -18.56
CA GLY A 619 -17.46 -12.05 -19.60
C GLY A 619 -17.44 -10.77 -20.44
N LEU A 620 -18.25 -9.75 -20.13
CA LEU A 620 -18.36 -8.49 -20.89
C LEU A 620 -18.16 -7.27 -19.97
N SER A 621 -17.35 -6.30 -20.40
CA SER A 621 -17.10 -5.03 -19.67
C SER A 621 -17.07 -3.82 -20.62
N ALA A 622 -17.56 -2.68 -20.15
CA ALA A 622 -17.50 -1.38 -20.86
C ALA A 622 -16.23 -0.58 -20.61
N ARG A 623 -15.34 -1.11 -19.76
CA ARG A 623 -14.04 -0.52 -19.49
C ARG A 623 -12.99 -1.10 -20.43
N SER A 624 -12.18 -0.25 -21.06
CA SER A 624 -11.07 -0.65 -21.93
C SER A 624 -9.74 -0.84 -21.20
N GLY A 625 -9.65 -0.46 -19.93
CA GLY A 625 -8.43 -0.57 -19.10
C GLY A 625 -8.15 -1.96 -18.51
N PRO A 626 -7.12 -2.10 -17.65
CA PRO A 626 -6.71 -3.38 -17.08
C PRO A 626 -7.76 -4.00 -16.15
N TYR A 627 -8.61 -3.19 -15.53
CA TYR A 627 -9.59 -3.64 -14.52
C TYR A 627 -11.00 -3.79 -15.09
N LYS A 628 -11.23 -4.86 -15.85
CA LYS A 628 -12.48 -5.03 -16.60
C LYS A 628 -13.69 -5.37 -15.74
N PHE A 629 -13.50 -6.17 -14.70
CA PHE A 629 -14.61 -6.74 -13.92
C PHE A 629 -14.59 -6.25 -12.48
N TYR A 630 -15.76 -5.88 -11.94
CA TYR A 630 -15.86 -5.31 -10.59
C TYR A 630 -15.65 -6.34 -9.47
N ASP A 631 -15.93 -7.59 -9.76
CA ASP A 631 -15.79 -8.74 -8.87
C ASP A 631 -14.46 -9.49 -9.09
N ALA A 632 -13.63 -9.07 -10.06
CA ALA A 632 -12.24 -9.53 -10.13
C ALA A 632 -11.35 -8.70 -9.21
N ILE A 633 -10.44 -9.36 -8.50
CA ILE A 633 -9.33 -8.70 -7.81
C ILE A 633 -8.08 -8.89 -8.68
N TYR A 634 -7.53 -7.80 -9.18
CA TYR A 634 -6.32 -7.77 -10.00
C TYR A 634 -5.12 -7.46 -9.12
N ALA A 635 -3.93 -7.98 -9.47
CA ALA A 635 -2.74 -7.75 -8.66
C ALA A 635 -2.43 -6.26 -8.46
N GLY A 636 -2.71 -5.41 -9.46
CA GLY A 636 -2.52 -3.96 -9.36
C GLY A 636 -3.40 -3.24 -8.32
N GLN A 637 -4.48 -3.86 -7.84
CA GLN A 637 -5.37 -3.33 -6.81
C GLN A 637 -4.93 -3.67 -5.38
N VAL A 638 -3.96 -4.58 -5.24
CA VAL A 638 -3.55 -5.11 -3.94
C VAL A 638 -2.27 -4.44 -3.48
N GLU A 639 -2.34 -3.85 -2.30
CA GLU A 639 -1.18 -3.51 -1.49
C GLU A 639 -0.91 -4.66 -0.51
N ASP A 640 0.29 -5.24 -0.59
CA ASP A 640 0.77 -6.23 0.38
C ASP A 640 1.34 -5.51 1.61
N LEU A 641 0.69 -5.70 2.76
CA LEU A 641 1.08 -5.12 4.05
C LEU A 641 1.84 -6.10 4.93
N ARG A 642 2.06 -7.34 4.46
CA ARG A 642 2.75 -8.36 5.26
C ARG A 642 4.22 -7.95 5.44
N LEU A 643 4.72 -8.09 6.66
CA LEU A 643 6.10 -7.76 7.03
C LEU A 643 6.91 -9.02 7.33
N ASN A 644 8.18 -9.03 6.93
CA ASN A 644 9.07 -10.16 7.19
C ASN A 644 9.45 -10.19 8.68
N ALA A 645 9.14 -11.29 9.36
CA ALA A 645 9.48 -11.49 10.76
C ALA A 645 10.94 -11.90 10.98
N ASN A 646 11.63 -12.41 9.96
CA ASN A 646 13.02 -12.85 10.08
C ASN A 646 13.95 -11.66 10.35
N LYS A 647 15.03 -11.90 11.09
CA LYS A 647 16.13 -10.92 11.19
C LYS A 647 16.84 -10.85 9.84
N LEU A 648 16.93 -9.65 9.28
CA LEU A 648 17.44 -9.43 7.93
C LEU A 648 18.90 -8.98 8.00
N ASP A 649 19.73 -9.53 7.12
CA ASP A 649 21.02 -8.91 6.80
C ASP A 649 20.74 -7.64 6.00
N VAL A 650 20.95 -6.48 6.62
CA VAL A 650 20.56 -5.18 6.06
C VAL A 650 21.35 -4.84 4.80
N ASN A 651 22.60 -5.32 4.69
CA ASN A 651 23.44 -5.10 3.52
C ASN A 651 22.99 -5.97 2.35
N GLN A 652 22.69 -7.26 2.61
CA GLN A 652 22.09 -8.13 1.59
C GLN A 652 20.73 -7.59 1.14
N LEU A 653 19.89 -7.15 2.09
CA LEU A 653 18.59 -6.55 1.82
C LEU A 653 18.73 -5.33 0.91
N ARG A 654 19.70 -4.45 1.16
CA ARG A 654 19.99 -3.28 0.32
C ARG A 654 20.30 -3.68 -1.12
N GLU A 655 21.21 -4.64 -1.32
CA GLU A 655 21.60 -5.10 -2.66
C GLU A 655 20.46 -5.79 -3.41
N GLU A 656 19.71 -6.66 -2.74
CA GLU A 656 18.55 -7.35 -3.33
C GLU A 656 17.44 -6.36 -3.69
N THR A 657 17.16 -5.40 -2.81
CA THR A 657 16.12 -4.39 -3.05
C THR A 657 16.53 -3.44 -4.16
N MET A 658 17.80 -3.01 -4.22
CA MET A 658 18.31 -2.19 -5.32
C MET A 658 18.23 -2.95 -6.65
N ARG A 659 18.55 -4.25 -6.67
CA ARG A 659 18.38 -5.11 -7.85
C ARG A 659 16.92 -5.17 -8.29
N LYS A 660 15.98 -5.40 -7.38
CA LYS A 660 14.54 -5.40 -7.66
C LYS A 660 14.04 -4.04 -8.15
N ALA A 661 14.58 -2.94 -7.61
CA ALA A 661 14.26 -1.59 -8.02
C ALA A 661 14.68 -1.32 -9.47
N VAL A 662 15.90 -1.74 -9.85
CA VAL A 662 16.38 -1.67 -11.24
C VAL A 662 15.59 -2.60 -12.16
N ALA A 663 15.23 -3.80 -11.72
CA ALA A 663 14.43 -4.75 -12.49
C ALA A 663 12.96 -4.35 -12.64
N GLY A 664 12.51 -3.26 -12.00
CA GLY A 664 11.11 -2.80 -12.06
C GLY A 664 10.13 -3.63 -11.22
N GLU A 665 10.62 -4.52 -10.36
CA GLU A 665 9.84 -5.46 -9.54
C GLU A 665 9.31 -4.82 -8.25
N MET A 666 9.88 -3.69 -7.82
CA MET A 666 9.42 -2.96 -6.63
C MET A 666 8.04 -2.36 -6.85
N ARG A 667 7.09 -2.66 -5.96
CA ARG A 667 5.71 -2.17 -6.05
C ARG A 667 5.54 -0.83 -5.35
N GLY A 668 4.59 -0.04 -5.86
CA GLY A 668 4.24 1.26 -5.30
C GLY A 668 2.74 1.49 -5.33
N LYS A 669 2.35 2.72 -5.02
CA LYS A 669 0.99 3.19 -5.15
C LYS A 669 0.96 4.54 -5.82
N GLY A 670 0.08 4.65 -6.80
CA GLY A 670 -0.24 5.93 -7.43
C GLY A 670 -1.74 6.12 -7.53
N LYS A 671 -2.11 7.37 -7.78
CA LYS A 671 -3.47 7.79 -8.09
C LYS A 671 -3.56 8.19 -9.54
N VAL A 672 -4.77 8.16 -10.09
CA VAL A 672 -5.03 8.62 -11.46
C VAL A 672 -5.49 10.08 -11.41
N PRO A 673 -4.95 10.97 -12.25
CA PRO A 673 -5.38 12.35 -12.30
C PRO A 673 -6.79 12.49 -12.87
N PHE A 674 -7.43 13.60 -12.52
CA PHE A 674 -8.71 14.06 -13.04
C PHE A 674 -8.55 15.54 -13.40
N THR A 675 -8.81 15.83 -14.68
CA THR A 675 -8.62 17.16 -15.26
C THR A 675 -9.92 17.94 -15.23
N HIS A 676 -9.89 19.15 -14.67
CA HIS A 676 -10.96 20.14 -14.70
C HIS A 676 -10.54 21.36 -15.53
N HIS A 677 -11.54 22.09 -16.02
CA HIS A 677 -11.33 23.30 -16.82
C HIS A 677 -12.13 24.49 -16.26
N VAL A 678 -11.51 25.67 -16.26
CA VAL A 678 -12.17 26.93 -15.91
C VAL A 678 -11.84 27.98 -16.98
N SER A 679 -12.85 28.50 -17.66
CA SER A 679 -12.70 29.56 -18.66
C SER A 679 -13.12 30.92 -18.12
N ARG A 680 -12.34 31.97 -18.41
CA ARG A 680 -12.64 33.35 -17.98
C ARG A 680 -12.23 34.37 -19.04
N THR A 681 -13.15 35.27 -19.39
CA THR A 681 -12.86 36.42 -20.26
C THR A 681 -12.56 37.65 -19.42
N LEU A 682 -11.40 38.29 -19.66
CA LEU A 682 -11.01 39.53 -19.02
C LEU A 682 -11.41 40.73 -19.89
N LEU A 683 -12.01 41.73 -19.26
CA LEU A 683 -12.39 43.00 -19.89
C LEU A 683 -11.64 44.13 -19.15
N GLY A 684 -10.67 44.79 -19.79
CA GLY A 684 -9.96 45.92 -19.15
C GLY A 684 -8.66 46.35 -19.84
N SER A 685 -8.11 47.48 -19.40
CA SER A 685 -6.86 48.08 -19.88
C SER A 685 -5.78 48.16 -18.78
N GLY A 686 -4.55 47.70 -19.04
CA GLY A 686 -3.35 47.84 -18.18
C GLY A 686 -2.56 46.52 -17.94
N ASP A 687 -1.64 46.47 -16.98
CA ASP A 687 -0.86 45.26 -16.60
C ASP A 687 -1.68 44.25 -15.77
N HIS A 688 -1.67 42.97 -16.15
CA HIS A 688 -2.46 41.90 -15.53
C HIS A 688 -1.59 41.03 -14.59
N SER A 689 -2.08 40.74 -13.38
CA SER A 689 -1.52 39.71 -12.49
C SER A 689 -2.49 38.55 -12.27
N ILE A 690 -1.96 37.33 -12.09
CA ILE A 690 -2.76 36.16 -11.71
C ILE A 690 -2.54 35.91 -10.22
N LYS A 691 -3.61 35.90 -9.44
CA LYS A 691 -3.59 35.61 -8.00
C LYS A 691 -4.48 34.41 -7.68
N LEU A 692 -3.97 33.46 -6.92
CA LEU A 692 -4.71 32.24 -6.60
C LEU A 692 -5.04 32.22 -5.10
N TYR A 693 -6.29 31.90 -4.78
CA TYR A 693 -6.87 32.03 -3.44
C TYR A 693 -7.28 30.64 -2.92
N GLN A 694 -6.96 30.35 -1.65
CA GLN A 694 -7.30 29.07 -1.00
C GLN A 694 -8.76 28.98 -0.52
N TYR A 695 -9.43 30.12 -0.32
CA TYR A 695 -10.74 30.17 0.33
C TYR A 695 -11.91 29.79 -0.59
N ASP A 696 -12.95 29.23 0.03
CA ASP A 696 -14.30 29.10 -0.53
C ASP A 696 -15.11 30.41 -0.42
N ASP A 697 -14.67 31.35 0.42
CA ASP A 697 -15.40 32.59 0.70
C ASP A 697 -14.97 33.79 -0.17
N LEU A 698 -15.97 34.43 -0.75
CA LEU A 698 -15.88 35.57 -1.66
C LEU A 698 -16.01 36.90 -0.89
N PHE A 699 -15.02 37.28 -0.08
CA PHE A 699 -15.02 38.60 0.58
C PHE A 699 -13.67 39.32 0.53
N ALA A 700 -13.54 40.22 -0.44
CA ALA A 700 -13.48 41.66 -0.23
C ALA A 700 -13.22 42.30 -1.59
N ALA A 701 -14.06 43.26 -1.98
CA ALA A 701 -13.68 44.19 -3.02
C ALA A 701 -12.35 44.83 -2.60
N SER A 702 -11.26 44.45 -3.28
CA SER A 702 -10.01 45.16 -3.16
C SER A 702 -10.30 46.62 -3.57
N PRO A 703 -10.01 47.62 -2.72
CA PRO A 703 -10.12 49.02 -3.11
C PRO A 703 -9.04 49.43 -4.13
N TYR A 704 -8.15 48.52 -4.52
CA TYR A 704 -7.17 48.76 -5.56
C TYR A 704 -7.79 48.50 -6.93
N ALA A 705 -7.88 49.59 -7.69
CA ALA A 705 -8.31 49.60 -9.07
C ALA A 705 -7.48 48.62 -9.92
N LEU A 706 -8.20 47.74 -10.64
CA LEU A 706 -7.77 46.98 -11.83
C LEU A 706 -6.87 45.72 -11.58
N MET A 707 -7.23 44.60 -12.24
CA MET A 707 -6.31 43.62 -12.91
C MET A 707 -5.91 42.24 -12.31
N ASP A 708 -6.75 41.58 -11.50
CA ASP A 708 -6.45 40.22 -10.97
C ASP A 708 -7.35 39.09 -11.54
N ILE A 709 -6.73 37.97 -11.97
CA ILE A 709 -7.45 36.68 -12.03
C ILE A 709 -7.51 36.14 -10.61
N VAL A 710 -8.72 35.78 -10.14
CA VAL A 710 -8.92 35.12 -8.85
C VAL A 710 -9.60 33.78 -9.11
N LEU A 711 -8.89 32.69 -8.82
CA LEU A 711 -9.43 31.33 -8.79
C LEU A 711 -9.61 30.94 -7.31
N TYR A 712 -10.81 30.45 -6.98
CA TYR A 712 -11.23 30.04 -5.64
C TYR A 712 -11.24 28.51 -5.53
N GLY A 713 -11.13 27.96 -4.32
CA GLY A 713 -11.22 26.51 -4.07
C GLY A 713 -10.00 25.68 -4.50
N ILE A 714 -8.83 26.31 -4.72
CA ILE A 714 -7.59 25.61 -5.08
C ILE A 714 -6.95 24.98 -3.84
N LYS A 715 -6.65 23.68 -3.92
CA LYS A 715 -6.03 22.90 -2.83
C LYS A 715 -4.51 22.78 -3.04
N GLN A 716 -3.78 22.65 -1.93
CA GLN A 716 -2.34 22.37 -1.97
C GLN A 716 -2.07 21.06 -2.73
N GLY A 717 -1.01 21.04 -3.54
CA GLY A 717 -0.62 19.86 -4.33
C GLY A 717 -1.33 19.72 -5.69
N GLN A 718 -2.19 20.66 -6.08
CA GLN A 718 -2.77 20.69 -7.43
C GLN A 718 -1.78 21.24 -8.46
N THR A 719 -1.75 20.63 -9.65
CA THR A 719 -1.05 21.18 -10.81
C THR A 719 -2.01 22.10 -11.57
N ILE A 720 -1.55 23.30 -11.90
CA ILE A 720 -2.36 24.28 -12.64
C ILE A 720 -1.59 24.80 -13.83
N ARG A 721 -2.26 24.82 -14.98
CA ARG A 721 -1.75 25.44 -16.21
C ARG A 721 -2.75 26.47 -16.73
N VAL A 722 -2.27 27.66 -17.07
CA VAL A 722 -3.11 28.76 -17.58
C VAL A 722 -2.69 29.12 -19.00
N TYR A 723 -3.65 29.08 -19.93
CA TYR A 723 -3.46 29.37 -21.35
C TYR A 723 -4.21 30.62 -21.77
N ASN A 724 -3.61 31.37 -22.68
CA ASN A 724 -4.38 32.29 -23.52
C ASN A 724 -5.12 31.49 -24.58
N ALA A 725 -6.46 31.58 -24.59
CA ALA A 725 -7.29 30.89 -25.56
C ALA A 725 -7.09 31.43 -26.98
N ASP A 726 -6.74 32.71 -27.12
CA ASP A 726 -6.50 33.34 -28.41
C ASP A 726 -5.09 33.02 -28.97
N ASP A 727 -4.17 32.55 -28.12
CA ASP A 727 -2.80 32.16 -28.48
C ASP A 727 -2.23 31.15 -27.46
N MET A 728 -2.51 29.87 -27.69
CA MET A 728 -2.10 28.77 -26.81
C MET A 728 -0.58 28.57 -26.69
N SER A 729 0.23 29.21 -27.56
CA SER A 729 1.70 29.17 -27.42
C SER A 729 2.18 29.92 -26.16
N LYS A 730 1.30 30.76 -25.59
CA LYS A 730 1.55 31.52 -24.37
C LYS A 730 0.82 30.86 -23.21
N TYR A 731 1.57 30.21 -22.34
CA TYR A 731 1.06 29.56 -21.15
C TYR A 731 1.94 29.75 -19.93
N PHE A 732 1.33 29.55 -18.77
CA PHE A 732 1.99 29.50 -17.48
C PHE A 732 1.74 28.11 -16.88
N GLU A 733 2.78 27.51 -16.32
CA GLU A 733 2.70 26.24 -15.61
C GLU A 733 3.35 26.38 -14.23
N GLY A 734 2.69 25.84 -13.22
CA GLY A 734 3.20 25.81 -11.85
C GLY A 734 2.55 24.70 -11.03
N VAL A 735 3.32 24.15 -10.09
CA VAL A 735 2.86 23.20 -9.08
C VAL A 735 2.71 23.94 -7.75
N PHE A 736 1.56 23.80 -7.10
CA PHE A 736 1.19 24.62 -5.94
C PHE A 736 1.56 23.96 -4.63
N ASN A 737 2.76 24.29 -4.13
CA ASN A 737 3.31 23.61 -2.95
C ASN A 737 3.21 24.39 -1.63
N ASN A 738 3.07 25.73 -1.63
CA ASN A 738 3.07 26.52 -0.39
C ASN A 738 2.14 27.74 -0.45
N PHE A 739 1.28 27.90 0.56
CA PHE A 739 0.60 29.16 0.88
C PHE A 739 1.49 29.98 1.83
N ILE A 740 1.63 31.29 1.60
CA ILE A 740 2.27 32.18 2.58
C ILE A 740 1.18 32.64 3.55
N GLY A 741 1.18 32.10 4.77
CA GLY A 741 0.09 32.32 5.73
C GLY A 741 -1.18 31.55 5.34
N THR A 742 -2.37 32.12 5.60
CA THR A 742 -3.66 31.43 5.45
C THR A 742 -4.37 31.61 4.09
N SER A 743 -3.78 32.22 3.04
CA SER A 743 -4.66 32.82 2.01
C SER A 743 -4.25 32.88 0.51
N TYR A 744 -3.02 33.22 0.07
CA TYR A 744 -2.77 33.55 -1.37
C TYR A 744 -1.41 33.12 -1.95
N ALA A 745 -1.34 32.98 -3.29
CA ALA A 745 -0.11 32.87 -4.09
C ALA A 745 -0.09 33.91 -5.26
N TYR A 746 1.08 34.49 -5.55
CA TYR A 746 1.28 35.51 -6.60
C TYR A 746 2.00 34.94 -7.83
N PHE A 747 1.49 35.24 -9.03
CA PHE A 747 2.23 35.09 -10.29
C PHE A 747 2.42 36.46 -10.93
N SER A 748 3.67 36.87 -11.13
CA SER A 748 3.99 38.01 -12.00
C SER A 748 4.08 37.53 -13.44
N VAL A 749 3.18 38.00 -14.30
CA VAL A 749 3.25 37.75 -15.74
C VAL A 749 4.18 38.79 -16.37
N THR A 750 5.31 38.36 -16.92
CA THR A 750 6.13 39.22 -17.79
C THR A 750 5.82 38.88 -19.25
N TYR A 751 5.07 39.75 -19.93
CA TYR A 751 4.87 39.64 -21.37
C TYR A 751 6.15 40.04 -22.11
N ASN A 752 6.70 39.15 -22.93
CA ASN A 752 7.85 39.51 -23.77
C ASN A 752 7.47 40.37 -24.98
N ASN A 753 6.19 40.58 -25.29
CA ASN A 753 5.76 41.21 -26.56
C ASN A 753 4.46 42.04 -26.51
N GLY A 754 4.20 42.74 -25.40
CA GLY A 754 3.04 43.65 -25.28
C GLY A 754 1.67 42.94 -25.26
N MET A 755 0.70 43.56 -24.60
CA MET A 755 -0.67 43.05 -24.56
C MET A 755 -1.42 43.29 -25.87
N PRO A 756 -2.49 42.51 -26.16
CA PRO A 756 -3.42 42.84 -27.25
C PRO A 756 -4.01 44.25 -27.08
N ASP A 757 -4.18 44.95 -28.20
CA ASP A 757 -4.67 46.33 -28.25
C ASP A 757 -6.09 46.51 -27.69
N ARG A 758 -6.39 47.75 -27.28
CA ARG A 758 -7.65 48.20 -26.65
C ARG A 758 -8.93 47.55 -27.24
N GLY A 759 -9.72 46.91 -26.39
CA GLY A 759 -11.13 46.58 -26.64
C GLY A 759 -11.42 45.12 -27.01
N THR A 760 -10.40 44.29 -27.20
CA THR A 760 -10.56 42.84 -27.34
C THR A 760 -10.35 42.19 -25.97
N GLY A 761 -11.39 41.53 -25.44
CA GLY A 761 -11.24 40.79 -24.17
C GLY A 761 -10.19 39.68 -24.31
N LEU A 762 -9.40 39.45 -23.25
CA LEU A 762 -8.44 38.35 -23.19
C LEU A 762 -9.15 37.10 -22.67
N ASN A 763 -9.23 36.04 -23.46
CA ASN A 763 -9.83 34.77 -23.04
C ASN A 763 -8.77 33.86 -22.43
N LEU A 764 -9.02 33.39 -21.21
CA LEU A 764 -8.10 32.52 -20.50
C LEU A 764 -8.77 31.19 -20.15
N ILE A 765 -8.04 30.10 -20.31
CA ILE A 765 -8.46 28.75 -19.92
C ILE A 765 -7.47 28.24 -18.89
N THR A 766 -7.99 27.82 -17.75
CA THR A 766 -7.23 27.19 -16.67
C THR A 766 -7.52 25.70 -16.68
N VAL A 767 -6.46 24.89 -16.72
CA VAL A 767 -6.51 23.45 -16.56
C VAL A 767 -6.02 23.12 -15.16
N ILE A 768 -6.84 22.40 -14.40
CA ILE A 768 -6.58 22.01 -13.01
C ILE A 768 -6.57 20.50 -12.94
N GLU A 769 -5.47 19.91 -12.47
CA GLU A 769 -5.35 18.47 -12.30
C GLU A 769 -5.41 18.11 -10.81
N THR A 770 -6.27 17.15 -10.48
CA THR A 770 -6.44 16.61 -9.12
C THR A 770 -6.28 15.11 -9.13
N GLU A 771 -5.82 14.51 -8.05
CA GLU A 771 -5.75 13.04 -7.96
C GLU A 771 -7.08 12.47 -7.47
N LEU A 772 -7.59 11.45 -8.16
CA LEU A 772 -8.69 10.63 -7.65
C LEU A 772 -8.25 9.89 -6.38
N SER A 773 -9.19 9.62 -5.46
CA SER A 773 -8.89 8.90 -4.22
C SER A 773 -8.42 7.45 -4.38
N PRO A 774 -8.84 6.66 -5.40
CA PRO A 774 -8.42 5.26 -5.54
C PRO A 774 -6.93 5.14 -5.86
N GLU A 775 -6.27 4.13 -5.28
CA GLU A 775 -4.84 3.90 -5.45
C GLU A 775 -4.55 2.53 -6.07
N PHE A 776 -3.57 2.46 -6.96
CA PHE A 776 -3.17 1.24 -7.66
C PHE A 776 -1.65 1.16 -7.85
N ASP A 777 -1.11 -0.06 -7.92
CA ASP A 777 0.24 -0.29 -8.43
C ASP A 777 0.29 -0.23 -9.97
N SER A 778 -0.74 -0.74 -10.64
CA SER A 778 -0.92 -0.69 -12.09
C SER A 778 -1.99 0.36 -12.41
N LEU A 779 -1.57 1.52 -12.90
CA LEU A 779 -2.46 2.65 -13.08
C LEU A 779 -3.22 2.51 -14.40
N PRO A 780 -4.58 2.60 -14.39
CA PRO A 780 -5.38 2.72 -15.60
C PRO A 780 -5.28 4.15 -16.14
N TRP A 781 -4.09 4.51 -16.64
CA TRP A 781 -3.72 5.88 -16.98
C TRP A 781 -4.41 6.35 -18.25
N VAL A 782 -4.71 7.65 -18.32
CA VAL A 782 -5.32 8.29 -19.49
C VAL A 782 -4.59 9.60 -19.77
N ASP A 783 -4.07 9.75 -20.98
CA ASP A 783 -3.64 11.04 -21.51
C ASP A 783 -4.76 11.67 -22.33
N ILE A 784 -5.12 12.91 -21.99
CA ILE A 784 -6.09 13.71 -22.70
C ILE A 784 -5.33 14.63 -23.64
N VAL A 785 -5.57 14.47 -24.94
CA VAL A 785 -4.92 15.26 -25.99
C VAL A 785 -5.99 16.05 -26.74
N GLY A 786 -5.79 17.35 -26.85
CA GLY A 786 -6.73 18.24 -27.54
C GLY A 786 -6.64 19.68 -27.03
N ASP A 787 -7.33 20.56 -27.73
CA ASP A 787 -7.52 21.95 -27.31
C ASP A 787 -8.31 22.02 -25.99
N PRO A 788 -7.81 22.70 -24.94
CA PRO A 788 -8.48 22.81 -23.64
C PRO A 788 -9.91 23.34 -23.70
N GLU A 789 -10.21 24.26 -24.61
CA GLU A 789 -11.53 24.88 -24.76
C GLU A 789 -12.55 23.86 -25.27
N ARG A 790 -12.09 22.98 -26.16
CA ARG A 790 -12.89 21.88 -26.68
C ARG A 790 -13.04 20.74 -25.68
N ILE A 791 -11.99 20.41 -24.95
CA ILE A 791 -12.07 19.42 -23.87
C ILE A 791 -13.09 19.90 -22.84
N ALA A 792 -13.03 21.18 -22.43
CA ALA A 792 -14.01 21.78 -21.52
C ALA A 792 -15.44 21.77 -22.08
N ALA A 793 -15.63 21.98 -23.39
CA ALA A 793 -16.95 21.90 -24.02
C ALA A 793 -17.52 20.47 -24.04
N THR A 794 -16.66 19.46 -24.24
CA THR A 794 -17.05 18.04 -24.28
C THR A 794 -17.22 17.45 -22.86
N PHE A 795 -16.38 17.86 -21.92
CA PHE A 795 -16.34 17.40 -20.53
C PHE A 795 -16.45 18.60 -19.57
N PRO A 796 -17.63 19.24 -19.47
CA PRO A 796 -17.81 20.45 -18.67
C PRO A 796 -17.54 20.23 -17.17
N ASP A 797 -17.78 19.02 -16.66
CA ASP A 797 -17.54 18.66 -15.25
C ASP A 797 -16.16 18.02 -15.04
N GLY A 798 -15.31 18.05 -16.06
CA GLY A 798 -13.98 17.44 -16.08
C GLY A 798 -13.97 15.98 -16.56
N VAL A 799 -12.78 15.38 -16.60
CA VAL A 799 -12.53 14.07 -17.21
C VAL A 799 -11.32 13.39 -16.58
N VAL A 800 -11.41 12.08 -16.33
CA VAL A 800 -10.29 11.29 -15.84
C VAL A 800 -9.13 11.29 -16.85
N GLY A 801 -7.93 11.53 -16.34
CA GLY A 801 -6.71 11.61 -17.12
C GLY A 801 -5.91 12.89 -16.85
N GLN A 802 -4.66 12.87 -17.30
CA GLN A 802 -3.78 14.03 -17.32
C GLN A 802 -3.93 14.71 -18.67
N TRP A 803 -3.97 16.04 -18.70
CA TRP A 803 -3.91 16.74 -19.97
C TRP A 803 -2.47 16.81 -20.46
N ASN A 804 -2.25 16.24 -21.65
CA ASN A 804 -0.92 16.09 -22.25
C ASN A 804 -0.82 17.01 -23.46
N THR A 805 0.03 18.04 -23.34
CA THR A 805 0.17 19.07 -24.37
C THR A 805 0.91 18.52 -25.58
N PHE A 806 0.37 18.79 -26.77
CA PHE A 806 1.08 18.57 -28.03
C PHE A 806 1.43 19.93 -28.64
N SER A 807 2.67 20.09 -29.11
CA SER A 807 3.06 21.29 -29.86
C SER A 807 2.29 21.33 -31.18
N ALA A 808 1.54 22.42 -31.40
CA ALA A 808 0.55 22.58 -32.48
C ALA A 808 1.10 22.63 -33.91
N ASP A 809 2.38 22.31 -34.14
CA ASP A 809 3.05 22.70 -35.39
C ASP A 809 3.06 21.64 -36.49
N ASN A 810 2.54 20.43 -36.32
CA ASN A 810 2.42 19.48 -37.44
C ASN A 810 1.32 18.44 -37.22
N ILE A 811 0.75 17.97 -38.33
CA ILE A 811 0.09 16.67 -38.44
C ILE A 811 1.08 15.61 -37.91
N VAL A 812 0.88 15.13 -36.68
CA VAL A 812 1.71 14.08 -36.07
C VAL A 812 0.93 12.79 -36.01
N THR A 813 1.56 11.67 -36.36
CA THR A 813 1.01 10.31 -36.24
C THR A 813 1.34 9.66 -34.90
N SER A 814 1.99 10.39 -34.00
CA SER A 814 2.40 9.90 -32.68
C SER A 814 2.39 10.99 -31.62
N VAL A 815 2.00 10.64 -30.39
CA VAL A 815 2.05 11.53 -29.21
C VAL A 815 2.88 10.84 -28.13
N ARG A 816 3.77 11.59 -27.47
CA ARG A 816 4.53 11.09 -26.31
C ARG A 816 3.58 10.87 -25.14
N LEU A 817 3.68 9.71 -24.49
CA LEU A 817 2.89 9.38 -23.32
C LEU A 817 3.52 10.03 -22.07
N SER A 818 2.68 10.56 -21.17
CA SER A 818 3.12 11.25 -19.95
C SER A 818 3.72 10.30 -18.90
N ARG A 819 3.40 9.02 -18.98
CA ARG A 819 3.93 7.95 -18.11
C ARG A 819 4.51 6.83 -18.94
N LYS A 820 5.39 6.02 -18.32
CA LYS A 820 5.97 4.85 -18.99
C LYS A 820 4.89 3.80 -19.22
N SER A 821 4.60 3.50 -20.48
CA SER A 821 3.62 2.47 -20.85
C SER A 821 4.23 1.07 -20.80
N GLU A 822 3.43 0.08 -20.37
CA GLU A 822 3.85 -1.32 -20.29
C GLU A 822 3.77 -2.06 -21.64
N ASN A 823 2.73 -1.85 -22.46
CA ASN A 823 2.67 -2.39 -23.84
C ASN A 823 1.42 -2.00 -24.64
N THR A 824 0.32 -1.67 -23.97
CA THR A 824 -0.99 -1.50 -24.61
C THR A 824 -1.42 -0.05 -24.62
N CYS A 825 -2.16 0.33 -25.67
CA CYS A 825 -2.89 1.58 -25.71
C CYS A 825 -4.29 1.35 -26.27
N HIS A 826 -5.21 2.24 -25.92
CA HIS A 826 -6.52 2.36 -26.53
C HIS A 826 -6.79 3.84 -26.77
N ILE A 827 -7.17 4.21 -28.00
CA ILE A 827 -7.54 5.58 -28.33
C ILE A 827 -9.05 5.65 -28.51
N LEU A 828 -9.67 6.61 -27.83
CA LEU A 828 -11.00 7.08 -28.17
C LEU A 828 -10.88 8.51 -28.71
N ARG A 829 -11.49 8.80 -29.86
CA ARG A 829 -11.29 10.05 -30.59
C ARG A 829 -12.59 10.69 -31.05
N GLN A 830 -12.61 12.02 -31.04
CA GLN A 830 -13.65 12.86 -31.64
C GLN A 830 -13.00 13.94 -32.53
N LEU A 831 -13.31 13.97 -33.83
CA LEU A 831 -12.65 14.86 -34.81
C LEU A 831 -13.24 16.28 -34.92
N SER A 832 -14.43 16.49 -34.37
CA SER A 832 -15.14 17.77 -34.40
C SER A 832 -15.97 17.93 -33.12
N ALA A 833 -16.18 19.16 -32.65
CA ALA A 833 -16.98 19.41 -31.46
C ALA A 833 -18.40 18.85 -31.65
N GLY A 834 -18.85 17.99 -30.72
CA GLY A 834 -20.15 17.32 -30.80
C GLY A 834 -20.28 16.26 -31.90
N GLY A 835 -19.18 15.84 -32.54
CA GLY A 835 -19.18 14.76 -33.52
C GLY A 835 -19.23 13.36 -32.90
N VAL A 836 -19.26 12.33 -33.74
CA VAL A 836 -19.27 10.92 -33.30
C VAL A 836 -17.89 10.52 -32.77
N TRP A 837 -17.87 9.71 -31.71
CA TRP A 837 -16.65 9.10 -31.19
C TRP A 837 -16.28 7.82 -31.96
N ASP A 838 -15.00 7.63 -32.23
CA ASP A 838 -14.46 6.41 -32.84
C ASP A 838 -13.28 5.83 -32.04
N THR A 839 -13.03 4.53 -32.21
CA THR A 839 -11.96 3.77 -31.54
C THR A 839 -10.90 3.31 -32.54
N PRO A 840 -10.03 4.22 -33.03
CA PRO A 840 -8.99 3.84 -33.96
C PRO A 840 -7.97 2.90 -33.32
N SER A 841 -7.33 2.07 -34.14
CA SER A 841 -6.22 1.24 -33.66
C SER A 841 -5.02 2.10 -33.28
N CYS A 842 -4.36 1.73 -32.19
CA CYS A 842 -3.10 2.36 -31.77
C CYS A 842 -2.08 1.28 -31.39
N THR A 843 -0.81 1.68 -31.40
CA THR A 843 0.32 0.88 -30.92
C THR A 843 1.21 1.75 -30.05
N VAL A 844 2.05 1.14 -29.22
CA VAL A 844 3.00 1.88 -28.39
C VAL A 844 4.41 1.68 -28.94
N ASP A 845 5.10 2.77 -29.24
CA ASP A 845 6.55 2.77 -29.37
C ASP A 845 7.15 2.76 -27.96
N LEU A 846 7.64 1.60 -27.54
CA LEU A 846 8.20 1.41 -26.21
C LEU A 846 9.52 2.14 -26.00
N VAL A 847 10.29 2.42 -27.05
CA VAL A 847 11.59 3.11 -26.96
C VAL A 847 11.35 4.59 -26.74
N GLU A 848 10.60 5.23 -27.62
CA GLU A 848 10.32 6.67 -27.53
C GLU A 848 9.16 7.01 -26.59
N ASN A 849 8.50 5.98 -26.03
CA ASN A 849 7.32 6.08 -25.17
C ASN A 849 6.19 6.89 -25.82
N LYS A 850 5.79 6.51 -27.04
CA LYS A 850 4.77 7.21 -27.83
C LYS A 850 3.59 6.31 -28.14
N ALA A 851 2.37 6.85 -28.07
CA ALA A 851 1.23 6.26 -28.74
C ALA A 851 1.30 6.62 -30.23
N VAL A 852 1.30 5.59 -31.09
CA VAL A 852 1.37 5.69 -32.54
C VAL A 852 0.02 5.31 -33.13
N HIS A 853 -0.45 6.12 -34.07
CA HIS A 853 -1.75 5.99 -34.71
C HIS A 853 -1.65 6.26 -36.22
N THR A 854 -2.34 5.44 -37.01
CA THR A 854 -2.30 5.47 -38.48
C THR A 854 -2.85 6.76 -39.08
N ASN A 855 -3.86 7.37 -38.44
CA ASN A 855 -4.34 8.69 -38.81
C ASN A 855 -3.71 9.76 -37.93
N PRO A 856 -3.45 10.95 -38.45
CA PRO A 856 -2.82 11.98 -37.65
C PRO A 856 -3.70 12.48 -36.50
N PHE A 857 -3.03 12.87 -35.42
CA PHE A 857 -3.57 13.77 -34.41
C PHE A 857 -3.72 15.15 -35.06
N ILE A 858 -4.95 15.66 -35.08
CA ILE A 858 -5.27 16.96 -35.68
C ILE A 858 -5.64 17.94 -34.59
N THR A 859 -5.36 19.22 -34.82
CA THR A 859 -5.64 20.31 -33.87
C THR A 859 -7.11 20.42 -33.51
N THR A 860 -8.00 19.99 -34.41
CA THR A 860 -9.43 19.93 -34.17
C THR A 860 -9.88 18.60 -33.54
N GLY A 861 -9.01 17.77 -32.99
CA GLY A 861 -9.41 16.50 -32.36
C GLY A 861 -9.37 16.54 -30.84
N ILE A 862 -10.22 15.74 -30.20
CA ILE A 862 -10.07 15.34 -28.79
C ILE A 862 -9.76 13.85 -28.79
N TYR A 863 -8.76 13.45 -28.00
CA TYR A 863 -8.31 12.07 -27.88
C TYR A 863 -8.14 11.72 -26.41
N LEU A 864 -8.71 10.58 -26.01
CA LEU A 864 -8.41 9.91 -24.75
C LEU A 864 -7.54 8.71 -25.06
N ILE A 865 -6.28 8.76 -24.63
CA ILE A 865 -5.29 7.71 -24.85
C ILE A 865 -5.14 6.95 -23.53
N SER A 866 -5.80 5.80 -23.42
CA SER A 866 -5.75 4.95 -22.23
C SER A 866 -4.66 3.90 -22.35
N TYR A 867 -3.87 3.69 -21.30
CA TYR A 867 -2.80 2.69 -21.24
C TYR A 867 -2.49 2.29 -19.80
N GLU A 868 -1.84 1.14 -19.64
CA GLU A 868 -1.33 0.70 -18.34
C GLU A 868 0.06 1.29 -18.07
N SER A 869 0.25 1.85 -16.88
CA SER A 869 1.54 2.34 -16.38
C SER A 869 1.75 1.86 -14.96
N ARG A 870 2.97 1.42 -14.62
CA ARG A 870 3.33 1.16 -13.23
C ARG A 870 3.38 2.46 -12.42
N SER A 871 2.97 2.37 -11.16
CA SER A 871 3.09 3.44 -10.19
C SER A 871 4.55 3.68 -9.80
N ASN A 872 4.82 4.91 -9.36
CA ASN A 872 6.06 5.23 -8.66
C ASN A 872 6.06 4.49 -7.33
N PHE A 873 7.23 4.03 -6.88
CA PHE A 873 7.37 3.27 -5.63
C PHE A 873 8.28 3.97 -4.61
N THR A 874 8.75 5.17 -4.93
CA THR A 874 9.56 6.00 -4.05
C THR A 874 8.86 7.32 -3.75
N GLU A 875 9.14 7.89 -2.59
CA GLU A 875 8.68 9.21 -2.18
C GLU A 875 9.83 10.05 -1.63
N SER A 876 9.69 11.38 -1.76
CA SER A 876 10.65 12.35 -1.26
C SER A 876 10.84 12.20 0.26
N SER A 877 12.09 12.23 0.72
CA SER A 877 12.43 12.03 2.12
C SER A 877 13.67 12.81 2.55
N THR A 878 13.96 12.85 3.84
CA THR A 878 15.15 13.49 4.39
C THR A 878 16.34 12.52 4.43
N ASN A 879 17.55 13.05 4.36
CA ASN A 879 18.77 12.31 4.66
C ASN A 879 18.70 11.76 6.10
N SER A 880 18.61 10.44 6.22
CA SER A 880 18.34 9.74 7.47
C SER A 880 19.52 8.86 7.86
N VAL A 881 19.47 8.29 9.07
CA VAL A 881 20.53 7.44 9.58
C VAL A 881 20.65 6.19 8.70
N VAL A 882 21.88 5.87 8.30
CA VAL A 882 22.20 4.66 7.55
C VAL A 882 22.22 3.49 8.53
N VAL A 883 21.40 2.49 8.24
CA VAL A 883 21.40 1.20 8.92
C VAL A 883 22.16 0.21 8.04
N GLY A 884 23.32 -0.24 8.52
CA GLY A 884 24.26 -1.04 7.73
C GLY A 884 25.25 -0.16 6.95
N ASP A 885 25.63 -0.61 5.75
CA ASP A 885 26.61 0.06 4.90
C ASP A 885 25.98 0.83 3.74
N VAL A 886 26.77 1.73 3.17
CA VAL A 886 26.45 2.47 1.95
C VAL A 886 26.74 1.60 0.72
N GLY A 887 25.82 1.59 -0.25
CA GLY A 887 25.94 0.81 -1.46
C GLY A 887 26.77 1.42 -2.56
N ASP A 888 26.92 0.66 -3.65
CA ASP A 888 27.45 1.19 -4.91
C ASP A 888 26.47 2.15 -5.59
N VAL A 889 27.01 3.00 -6.46
CA VAL A 889 26.21 3.94 -7.27
C VAL A 889 25.67 3.20 -8.48
N SER A 890 24.34 3.07 -8.53
CA SER A 890 23.62 2.54 -9.67
C SER A 890 23.32 3.65 -10.67
N TYR A 891 23.56 3.40 -11.95
CA TYR A 891 23.19 4.32 -13.04
C TYR A 891 22.29 3.62 -14.04
N MET A 892 21.38 4.38 -14.66
CA MET A 892 20.40 3.87 -15.62
C MET A 892 20.05 4.92 -16.67
N GLY A 893 19.96 4.47 -17.91
CA GLY A 893 19.76 5.27 -19.11
C GLY A 893 19.25 4.43 -20.28
N TYR A 894 18.60 3.29 -19.99
CA TYR A 894 17.95 2.43 -20.99
C TYR A 894 16.41 2.45 -20.89
N TYR A 895 15.72 2.35 -22.03
CA TYR A 895 14.27 2.58 -22.13
C TYR A 895 13.36 1.53 -21.50
N THR A 896 13.85 0.37 -21.06
CA THR A 896 13.00 -0.73 -20.55
C THR A 896 12.84 -0.71 -19.03
N THR A 897 11.70 -1.18 -18.55
CA THR A 897 11.35 -1.21 -17.11
C THR A 897 12.24 -2.17 -16.33
N ASP A 898 12.70 -3.26 -16.94
CA ASP A 898 13.64 -4.24 -16.37
C ASP A 898 15.08 -3.71 -16.21
N ARG A 899 15.35 -2.48 -16.65
CA ARG A 899 16.69 -1.84 -16.62
C ARG A 899 16.66 -0.44 -16.03
N GLY A 900 15.75 -0.20 -15.10
CA GLY A 900 15.67 1.01 -14.29
C GLY A 900 14.64 2.03 -14.78
N ASN A 901 13.93 1.81 -15.89
CA ASN A 901 12.93 2.77 -16.39
C ASN A 901 11.57 2.70 -15.69
N ARG A 902 11.53 2.11 -14.49
CA ARG A 902 10.50 2.34 -13.47
C ARG A 902 11.06 3.19 -12.32
N LEU A 903 12.29 2.88 -11.91
CA LEU A 903 13.00 3.62 -10.87
C LEU A 903 13.33 5.06 -11.27
N ALA A 904 13.83 5.29 -12.48
CA ALA A 904 14.18 6.63 -12.98
C ALA A 904 13.01 7.63 -12.90
N PRO A 905 11.82 7.36 -13.48
CA PRO A 905 10.68 8.27 -13.35
C PRO A 905 10.14 8.35 -11.91
N SER A 906 10.35 7.32 -11.07
CA SER A 906 10.02 7.37 -9.64
C SER A 906 10.91 8.35 -8.86
N LEU A 907 12.15 8.58 -9.32
CA LEU A 907 13.11 9.50 -8.71
C LEU A 907 13.06 10.91 -9.31
N THR A 908 13.06 11.02 -10.64
CA THR A 908 13.17 12.34 -11.30
C THR A 908 11.86 12.84 -11.89
N GLY A 909 10.94 11.94 -12.22
CA GLY A 909 9.75 12.23 -13.03
C GLY A 909 9.97 12.04 -14.53
N ASP A 910 11.22 11.83 -14.98
CA ASP A 910 11.55 11.71 -16.39
C ASP A 910 11.62 10.26 -16.87
N ILE A 911 11.15 10.06 -18.11
CA ILE A 911 11.13 8.74 -18.76
C ILE A 911 12.38 8.60 -19.62
N ILE A 912 13.11 7.51 -19.42
CA ILE A 912 14.26 7.18 -20.24
C ILE A 912 13.79 6.64 -21.59
N THR A 913 14.39 7.11 -22.68
CA THR A 913 14.00 6.77 -24.05
C THR A 913 15.14 6.26 -24.94
N SER A 914 16.35 6.11 -24.40
CA SER A 914 17.49 5.63 -25.20
C SER A 914 17.54 4.10 -25.35
N ASN A 915 17.91 3.63 -26.55
CA ASN A 915 18.14 2.21 -26.88
C ASN A 915 19.64 1.86 -27.06
N ASN A 916 20.56 2.72 -26.62
CA ASN A 916 21.99 2.45 -26.72
C ASN A 916 22.54 1.71 -25.49
N PHE A 917 23.61 0.91 -25.69
CA PHE A 917 24.32 0.17 -24.63
C PHE A 917 25.84 0.40 -24.67
N PRO A 918 26.55 0.28 -23.53
CA PRO A 918 26.03 0.08 -22.16
C PRO A 918 25.38 1.35 -21.60
N SER A 919 24.30 1.21 -20.84
CA SER A 919 23.48 2.34 -20.36
C SER A 919 22.88 2.15 -18.97
N HIS A 920 23.18 1.03 -18.30
CA HIS A 920 22.86 0.82 -16.89
C HIS A 920 23.97 -0.02 -16.24
N GLY A 921 24.10 0.05 -14.92
CA GLY A 921 25.08 -0.71 -14.17
C GLY A 921 25.35 -0.12 -12.80
N GLN A 922 26.39 -0.62 -12.15
CA GLN A 922 26.88 -0.14 -10.85
C GLN A 922 28.33 0.30 -10.98
N CYS A 923 28.72 1.27 -10.17
CA CYS A 923 30.12 1.66 -9.99
C CYS A 923 30.42 1.90 -8.51
N ALA A 924 31.65 1.55 -8.11
CA ALA A 924 32.08 1.65 -6.73
C ALA A 924 32.20 3.09 -6.27
N LEU A 925 31.91 3.32 -4.99
CA LEU A 925 32.36 4.52 -4.29
C LEU A 925 33.89 4.49 -4.15
N THR A 926 34.50 5.64 -4.38
CA THR A 926 35.95 5.86 -4.22
C THR A 926 36.29 6.59 -2.93
N ASP A 927 35.38 7.43 -2.43
CA ASP A 927 35.50 8.13 -1.15
C ASP A 927 34.11 8.49 -0.63
N PHE A 928 33.88 8.37 0.67
CA PHE A 928 32.70 8.86 1.36
C PHE A 928 32.96 8.90 2.87
N THR A 929 32.22 9.74 3.58
CA THR A 929 32.18 9.71 5.04
C THR A 929 30.73 9.72 5.52
N THR A 930 30.51 9.19 6.72
CA THR A 930 29.28 9.38 7.46
C THR A 930 29.49 10.42 8.56
N LEU A 931 28.48 11.22 8.84
CA LEU A 931 28.45 12.20 9.93
C LEU A 931 27.15 12.03 10.71
N ALA A 932 27.26 11.75 12.01
CA ALA A 932 26.12 11.36 12.86
C ALA A 932 25.31 10.21 12.24
N ASP A 933 26.02 9.20 11.72
CA ASP A 933 25.48 8.01 11.06
C ASP A 933 24.64 8.28 9.80
N LYS A 934 24.70 9.49 9.23
CA LYS A 934 24.12 9.84 7.94
C LYS A 934 25.20 9.98 6.88
N VAL A 935 24.84 9.84 5.60
CA VAL A 935 25.77 10.18 4.51
C VAL A 935 26.08 11.68 4.58
N ASP A 936 27.36 12.06 4.61
CA ASP A 936 27.75 13.48 4.78
C ASP A 936 27.32 14.33 3.58
N SER A 937 26.62 15.43 3.86
CA SER A 937 26.21 16.44 2.90
C SER A 937 27.18 17.63 2.82
N GLY A 938 28.22 17.65 3.67
CA GLY A 938 29.15 18.75 3.85
C GLY A 938 30.50 18.57 3.14
N SER A 939 31.55 18.29 3.91
CA SER A 939 32.95 18.52 3.49
C SER A 939 33.46 17.46 2.50
N GLN A 940 32.83 16.28 2.47
CA GLN A 940 33.19 15.15 1.62
C GLN A 940 31.92 14.43 1.11
N SER A 941 31.24 15.03 0.13
CA SER A 941 30.15 14.34 -0.59
C SER A 941 30.66 13.04 -1.21
N PRO A 942 29.86 11.95 -1.27
CA PRO A 942 30.32 10.67 -1.81
C PRO A 942 30.81 10.79 -3.25
N VAL A 943 32.01 10.27 -3.51
CA VAL A 943 32.67 10.28 -4.81
C VAL A 943 32.67 8.87 -5.38
N HIS A 944 32.36 8.71 -6.66
CA HIS A 944 32.28 7.41 -7.32
C HIS A 944 33.23 7.30 -8.52
N ALA A 945 33.54 6.05 -8.90
CA ALA A 945 34.27 5.76 -10.13
C ALA A 945 33.47 6.24 -11.38
N PRO A 946 34.10 6.42 -12.55
CA PRO A 946 33.45 6.99 -13.72
C PRO A 946 32.32 6.08 -14.21
N LEU A 947 31.18 6.68 -14.51
CA LEU A 947 30.02 5.94 -15.03
C LEU A 947 30.31 5.37 -16.42
N ARG A 948 29.97 4.11 -16.65
CA ARG A 948 30.07 3.47 -17.98
C ARG A 948 28.75 3.55 -18.72
N ILE A 949 28.33 4.78 -19.01
CA ILE A 949 27.12 5.10 -19.79
C ILE A 949 27.52 5.63 -21.17
N THR A 950 26.96 5.01 -22.22
CA THR A 950 27.24 5.38 -23.60
C THR A 950 26.47 6.64 -24.03
N THR A 951 26.81 7.17 -25.21
CA THR A 951 26.05 8.29 -25.81
C THR A 951 24.63 7.86 -26.14
N PRO A 952 23.58 8.62 -25.75
CA PRO A 952 22.21 8.25 -26.09
C PRO A 952 21.98 8.45 -27.60
N ASP A 953 21.11 7.64 -28.18
CA ASP A 953 20.64 7.71 -29.57
C ASP A 953 19.62 8.83 -29.82
N ASN A 954 19.11 9.43 -28.75
CA ASN A 954 18.17 10.55 -28.74
C ASN A 954 18.42 11.46 -27.52
N ASN A 955 17.52 12.43 -27.28
CA ASN A 955 17.63 13.35 -26.13
C ASN A 955 17.14 12.71 -24.80
N SER A 956 17.41 11.42 -24.59
CA SER A 956 17.01 10.71 -23.36
C SER A 956 17.76 11.25 -22.14
N PRO A 957 17.09 11.38 -20.99
CA PRO A 957 17.76 11.55 -19.70
C PRO A 957 18.40 10.23 -19.25
N ALA A 958 19.22 10.32 -18.20
CA ALA A 958 19.68 9.19 -17.40
C ALA A 958 19.66 9.57 -15.91
N VAL A 959 19.85 8.61 -15.01
CA VAL A 959 19.84 8.84 -13.56
C VAL A 959 20.99 8.08 -12.91
N LYS A 960 21.59 8.66 -11.86
CA LYS A 960 22.47 7.97 -10.92
C LYS A 960 21.89 8.01 -9.51
N ALA A 961 21.98 6.91 -8.78
CA ALA A 961 21.45 6.76 -7.43
C ALA A 961 22.38 5.91 -6.56
N LEU A 962 22.69 6.42 -5.37
CA LEU A 962 23.37 5.76 -4.27
C LEU A 962 22.33 5.16 -3.32
N SER A 963 22.50 3.89 -2.95
CA SER A 963 21.58 3.19 -2.05
C SER A 963 22.08 3.15 -0.62
N THR A 964 21.17 3.35 0.33
CA THR A 964 21.33 3.10 1.77
C THR A 964 20.05 2.44 2.29
N VAL A 965 20.08 1.91 3.51
CA VAL A 965 18.87 1.52 4.24
C VAL A 965 18.69 2.48 5.40
N THR A 966 17.46 2.91 5.65
CA THR A 966 17.11 3.70 6.83
C THR A 966 16.04 2.97 7.64
N GLU A 967 16.06 3.17 8.95
CA GLU A 967 14.95 2.82 9.81
C GLU A 967 14.01 4.02 9.95
N LYS A 968 12.72 3.77 9.84
CA LYS A 968 11.66 4.69 10.19
C LYS A 968 10.60 3.86 10.91
N ASP A 969 10.26 4.28 12.12
CA ASP A 969 9.14 3.70 12.87
C ASP A 969 9.32 2.20 13.20
N GLY A 970 10.56 1.72 13.36
CA GLY A 970 10.86 0.30 13.57
C GLY A 970 10.78 -0.56 12.31
N LEU A 971 10.66 0.06 11.13
CA LEU A 971 10.63 -0.60 9.83
C LEU A 971 11.79 -0.11 8.95
N LEU A 972 12.26 -0.98 8.08
CA LEU A 972 13.38 -0.71 7.17
C LEU A 972 12.89 -0.22 5.81
N TYR A 973 13.56 0.78 5.25
CA TYR A 973 13.26 1.35 3.93
C TYR A 973 14.54 1.49 3.10
N LEU A 974 14.45 1.25 1.78
CA LEU A 974 15.55 1.58 0.87
C LEU A 974 15.52 3.09 0.65
N GLN A 975 16.64 3.75 0.94
CA GLN A 975 16.85 5.17 0.73
C GLN A 975 17.83 5.41 -0.43
N LEU A 976 17.54 6.40 -1.25
CA LEU A 976 18.22 6.67 -2.51
C LEU A 976 18.61 8.14 -2.61
N HIS A 977 19.90 8.40 -2.79
CA HIS A 977 20.47 9.73 -3.01
C HIS A 977 21.01 9.84 -4.42
N GLY A 978 20.73 10.91 -5.15
CA GLY A 978 21.18 10.95 -6.54
C GLY A 978 20.82 12.19 -7.34
N ALA A 979 21.05 12.06 -8.65
CA ALA A 979 20.83 13.13 -9.61
C ALA A 979 20.36 12.60 -10.97
N GLU A 980 19.58 13.42 -11.65
CA GLU A 980 19.36 13.34 -13.09
C GLU A 980 20.68 13.66 -13.84
N LEU A 981 20.88 13.01 -14.98
CA LEU A 981 22.00 13.18 -15.89
C LEU A 981 21.48 13.59 -17.27
N LYS A 982 22.08 14.63 -17.86
CA LYS A 982 21.73 15.14 -19.19
C LYS A 982 22.91 15.06 -20.14
N TYR A 983 22.68 14.43 -21.30
CA TYR A 983 23.68 14.40 -22.35
C TYR A 983 23.70 15.72 -23.12
N THR A 984 24.86 16.36 -23.20
CA THR A 984 25.08 17.53 -24.06
C THR A 984 26.11 17.19 -25.13
N PRO A 985 25.71 17.11 -26.41
CA PRO A 985 26.67 17.04 -27.51
C PRO A 985 27.53 18.31 -27.49
N ARG A 986 28.85 18.17 -27.39
CA ARG A 986 29.80 19.29 -27.59
C ARG A 986 30.62 19.05 -28.84
N THR A 987 30.61 20.03 -29.73
CA THR A 987 31.50 20.08 -30.90
C THR A 987 32.75 20.89 -30.55
N ILE A 988 33.79 20.79 -31.39
CA ILE A 988 35.01 21.62 -31.23
C ILE A 988 34.67 23.12 -31.27
N ALA A 989 33.60 23.51 -31.98
CA ALA A 989 33.16 24.91 -32.06
C ALA A 989 32.62 25.45 -30.72
N ASP A 990 32.15 24.56 -29.84
CA ASP A 990 31.62 24.92 -28.51
C ASP A 990 32.74 25.02 -27.45
N MET A 991 33.99 24.77 -27.84
CA MET A 991 35.15 24.78 -26.96
C MET A 991 35.99 26.03 -27.20
N THR A 992 36.44 26.66 -26.11
CA THR A 992 37.45 27.71 -26.23
C THR A 992 38.83 27.06 -26.36
N VAL A 993 39.54 27.37 -27.45
CA VAL A 993 40.89 26.83 -27.68
C VAL A 993 41.89 27.57 -26.78
N ILE A 994 42.69 26.79 -26.05
CA ILE A 994 43.81 27.29 -25.26
C ILE A 994 45.10 26.79 -25.91
N ASN A 995 45.84 27.72 -26.51
CA ASN A 995 47.16 27.44 -27.07
C ASN A 995 48.23 27.69 -26.03
N ALA A 996 49.21 26.78 -25.95
CA ALA A 996 50.39 26.99 -25.14
C ALA A 996 51.10 28.32 -25.48
N GLY A 997 51.54 29.03 -24.44
CA GLY A 997 52.20 30.34 -24.53
C GLY A 997 51.26 31.51 -24.82
N SER A 998 49.95 31.28 -24.97
CA SER A 998 48.95 32.34 -25.17
C SER A 998 48.22 32.67 -23.86
N PRO A 999 47.89 33.94 -23.59
CA PRO A 999 47.04 34.30 -22.47
C PRO A 999 45.66 33.65 -22.59
N THR A 1000 45.21 32.98 -21.53
CA THR A 1000 43.84 32.51 -21.43
C THR A 1000 42.94 33.66 -20.98
N GLY A 1001 41.70 33.68 -21.47
CA GLY A 1001 40.64 34.43 -20.80
C GLY A 1001 40.35 33.87 -19.40
N VAL A 1002 39.33 34.41 -18.72
CA VAL A 1002 38.81 33.85 -17.47
C VAL A 1002 38.42 32.38 -17.71
N ILE A 1003 38.88 31.51 -16.82
CA ILE A 1003 38.48 30.11 -16.82
C ILE A 1003 37.22 30.00 -15.98
N THR A 1004 36.15 29.54 -16.59
CA THR A 1004 34.83 29.43 -15.96
C THR A 1004 34.56 27.97 -15.61
N LYS A 1005 34.17 27.69 -14.37
CA LYS A 1005 33.77 26.36 -13.91
C LYS A 1005 32.72 25.76 -14.85
N GLY A 1006 32.88 24.49 -15.22
CA GLY A 1006 31.99 23.76 -16.14
C GLY A 1006 32.23 24.02 -17.62
N HIS A 1007 33.02 25.03 -17.99
CA HIS A 1007 33.38 25.24 -19.40
C HIS A 1007 34.45 24.24 -19.86
N VAL A 1008 34.32 23.77 -21.09
CA VAL A 1008 35.26 22.85 -21.73
C VAL A 1008 36.18 23.65 -22.65
N TYR A 1009 37.48 23.43 -22.49
CA TYR A 1009 38.55 24.09 -23.22
C TYR A 1009 39.34 23.06 -24.01
N LEU A 1010 39.68 23.37 -25.25
CA LEU A 1010 40.53 22.51 -26.09
C LEU A 1010 41.98 22.96 -25.95
N PHE A 1011 42.80 22.17 -25.25
CA PHE A 1011 44.21 22.48 -25.04
C PHE A 1011 45.04 22.02 -26.25
N GLN A 1012 45.92 22.89 -26.74
CA GLN A 1012 46.75 22.64 -27.91
C GLN A 1012 48.16 23.22 -27.75
N GLY A 1013 49.15 22.55 -28.34
CA GLY A 1013 50.53 23.02 -28.37
C GLY A 1013 51.34 22.78 -27.10
N PHE A 1014 50.87 21.93 -26.17
CA PHE A 1014 51.62 21.51 -24.99
C PHE A 1014 52.57 20.35 -25.32
N ASP A 1015 53.74 20.31 -24.68
CA ASP A 1015 54.73 19.24 -24.86
C ASP A 1015 54.20 17.89 -24.34
N ASN A 1016 53.35 17.91 -23.31
CA ASN A 1016 52.69 16.72 -22.78
C ASN A 1016 51.46 16.35 -23.64
N SER A 1017 51.57 15.28 -24.42
CA SER A 1017 50.49 14.80 -25.30
C SER A 1017 49.22 14.39 -24.56
N LEU A 1018 49.30 14.08 -23.26
CA LEU A 1018 48.12 13.80 -22.44
C LEU A 1018 47.25 15.03 -22.21
N ILE A 1019 47.80 16.24 -22.36
CA ILE A 1019 47.07 17.49 -22.12
C ILE A 1019 46.46 18.08 -23.39
N ASN A 1020 46.95 17.71 -24.58
CA ASN A 1020 46.42 18.20 -25.86
C ASN A 1020 45.06 17.58 -26.21
N ARG A 1021 44.04 17.89 -25.41
CA ARG A 1021 42.68 17.33 -25.46
C ARG A 1021 41.66 18.30 -24.86
N PRO A 1022 40.36 17.99 -24.97
CA PRO A 1022 39.32 18.69 -24.21
C PRO A 1022 39.53 18.52 -22.69
N MET A 1023 39.52 19.63 -21.97
CA MET A 1023 39.67 19.70 -20.52
C MET A 1023 38.50 20.51 -19.95
N ILE A 1024 37.92 20.05 -18.85
CA ILE A 1024 36.86 20.80 -18.16
C ILE A 1024 37.44 21.52 -16.94
N ALA A 1025 36.99 22.77 -16.75
CA ALA A 1025 37.34 23.55 -15.57
C ALA A 1025 36.49 23.15 -14.36
N LEU A 1026 37.14 22.79 -13.26
CA LEU A 1026 36.49 22.39 -12.01
C LEU A 1026 36.18 23.58 -11.09
N VAL A 1027 36.88 24.70 -11.30
CA VAL A 1027 36.75 25.95 -10.53
C VAL A 1027 36.84 27.16 -11.45
N ASN A 1028 36.29 28.29 -10.99
CA ASN A 1028 36.57 29.58 -11.63
C ASN A 1028 38.03 29.94 -11.34
N ASN A 1029 38.78 30.35 -12.36
CA ASN A 1029 40.17 30.79 -12.20
C ASN A 1029 40.42 32.05 -13.03
N ALA A 1030 41.23 32.96 -12.48
CA ALA A 1030 41.69 34.12 -13.23
C ALA A 1030 42.48 33.65 -14.46
N GLY A 1031 42.37 34.39 -15.56
CA GLY A 1031 43.12 34.08 -16.78
C GLY A 1031 44.62 33.99 -16.49
N THR A 1032 45.27 32.98 -17.05
CA THR A 1032 46.70 32.70 -16.86
C THR A 1032 47.37 32.45 -18.21
N THR A 1033 48.68 32.28 -18.25
CA THR A 1033 49.39 31.83 -19.46
C THR A 1033 50.13 30.55 -19.12
N TRP A 1034 49.73 29.44 -19.73
CA TRP A 1034 50.47 28.18 -19.60
C TRP A 1034 51.41 28.01 -20.77
N ASN A 1035 52.70 27.84 -20.48
CA ASN A 1035 53.72 27.57 -21.49
C ASN A 1035 53.63 26.11 -21.96
N ALA A 1036 54.28 25.78 -23.08
CA ALA A 1036 54.25 24.42 -23.64
C ALA A 1036 54.68 23.34 -22.63
N ASN A 1037 55.60 23.68 -21.73
CA ASN A 1037 56.14 22.81 -20.69
C ASN A 1037 55.37 22.83 -19.35
N SER A 1038 54.28 23.59 -19.22
CA SER A 1038 53.56 23.79 -17.94
C SER A 1038 53.03 22.51 -17.29
N TYR A 1039 52.85 21.45 -18.08
CA TYR A 1039 52.35 20.15 -17.62
C TYR A 1039 53.36 19.02 -17.82
N ASN A 1040 54.65 19.34 -17.99
CA ASN A 1040 55.68 18.31 -18.20
C ASN A 1040 55.84 17.46 -16.95
N GLY A 1041 55.77 16.13 -17.14
CA GLY A 1041 55.81 15.12 -16.07
C GLY A 1041 54.44 14.80 -15.44
N PHE A 1042 53.39 15.55 -15.79
CA PHE A 1042 52.04 15.30 -15.27
C PHE A 1042 51.47 14.06 -15.98
N THR A 1043 50.71 13.26 -15.26
CA THR A 1043 50.03 12.07 -15.81
C THR A 1043 48.51 12.20 -15.69
N LEU A 1044 47.77 11.30 -16.32
CA LEU A 1044 46.33 11.14 -16.12
C LEU A 1044 46.09 9.80 -15.42
N ASN A 1045 45.23 9.78 -14.41
CA ASN A 1045 44.73 8.53 -13.85
C ASN A 1045 43.52 8.02 -14.66
N ASP A 1046 43.03 6.82 -14.33
CA ASP A 1046 41.87 6.20 -14.97
C ASP A 1046 40.56 6.97 -14.75
N LEU A 1047 40.56 7.98 -13.85
CA LEU A 1047 39.43 8.88 -13.57
C LEU A 1047 39.47 10.16 -14.43
N GLY A 1048 40.48 10.31 -15.29
CA GLY A 1048 40.70 11.51 -16.10
C GLY A 1048 41.28 12.69 -15.32
N GLU A 1049 41.71 12.49 -14.07
CA GLU A 1049 42.31 13.52 -13.24
C GLU A 1049 43.78 13.72 -13.60
N ILE A 1050 44.22 14.98 -13.58
CA ILE A 1050 45.61 15.30 -13.84
C ILE A 1050 46.41 15.13 -12.55
N ILE A 1051 47.39 14.24 -12.56
CA ILE A 1051 48.32 14.02 -11.46
C ILE A 1051 49.58 14.83 -11.72
N THR A 1052 49.90 15.73 -10.80
CA THR A 1052 51.09 16.59 -10.88
C THR A 1052 52.36 15.77 -10.68
N ASN A 1053 53.52 16.37 -10.96
CA ASN A 1053 54.85 15.76 -10.72
C ASN A 1053 55.11 15.36 -9.26
N THR A 1054 54.35 15.94 -8.32
CA THR A 1054 54.42 15.63 -6.89
C THR A 1054 53.47 14.50 -6.48
N GLY A 1055 52.74 13.89 -7.42
CA GLY A 1055 51.77 12.81 -7.16
C GLY A 1055 50.43 13.29 -6.63
N THR A 1056 50.17 14.61 -6.60
CA THR A 1056 48.90 15.20 -6.11
C THR A 1056 47.97 15.54 -7.27
N THR A 1057 46.66 15.45 -7.04
CA THR A 1057 45.64 15.80 -8.05
C THR A 1057 45.59 17.31 -8.31
N TYR A 1058 45.57 17.69 -9.59
CA TYR A 1058 45.42 19.07 -10.03
C TYR A 1058 43.95 19.51 -9.94
N SER A 1059 43.66 20.49 -9.09
CA SER A 1059 42.29 20.86 -8.74
C SER A 1059 41.58 21.80 -9.72
N THR A 1060 42.30 22.35 -10.71
CA THR A 1060 41.71 23.35 -11.63
C THR A 1060 41.04 22.71 -12.84
N LEU A 1061 41.60 21.61 -13.35
CA LEU A 1061 41.23 21.02 -14.63
C LEU A 1061 41.17 19.50 -14.53
N ARG A 1062 40.27 18.90 -15.30
CA ARG A 1062 40.16 17.45 -15.50
C ARG A 1062 40.04 17.15 -16.99
N ALA A 1063 40.53 15.99 -17.43
CA ALA A 1063 40.27 15.52 -18.78
C ALA A 1063 38.75 15.39 -18.98
N PHE A 1064 38.23 16.02 -20.03
CA PHE A 1064 36.81 15.99 -20.30
C PHE A 1064 36.47 14.74 -21.12
N GLU A 1065 35.95 13.72 -20.44
CA GLU A 1065 35.59 12.42 -21.05
C GLU A 1065 34.07 12.15 -21.00
N SER A 1066 33.35 12.70 -20.01
CA SER A 1066 31.91 12.50 -19.82
C SER A 1066 31.07 13.63 -20.41
N ARG A 1067 30.19 13.29 -21.34
CA ARG A 1067 29.23 14.22 -21.98
C ARG A 1067 27.88 14.26 -21.27
N TRP A 1068 27.72 13.52 -20.17
CA TRP A 1068 26.48 13.37 -19.38
C TRP A 1068 26.34 14.36 -18.22
N GLY A 1069 27.26 15.31 -18.08
CA GLY A 1069 27.24 16.30 -17.01
C GLY A 1069 27.66 15.75 -15.64
N ASP A 1070 28.11 14.49 -15.59
CA ASP A 1070 28.49 13.80 -14.37
C ASP A 1070 29.77 14.37 -13.72
N ASP A 1071 29.63 14.88 -12.49
CA ASP A 1071 30.70 15.40 -11.65
C ASP A 1071 31.41 14.34 -10.80
N GLN A 1072 31.06 13.06 -10.94
CA GLN A 1072 31.53 11.93 -10.11
C GLN A 1072 31.17 12.05 -8.64
N VAL A 1073 30.21 12.91 -8.28
CA VAL A 1073 29.77 13.15 -6.90
C VAL A 1073 28.28 12.87 -6.75
N ILE A 1074 27.88 12.25 -5.64
CA ILE A 1074 26.49 12.09 -5.26
C ILE A 1074 26.04 13.29 -4.43
N PRO A 1075 25.08 14.10 -4.90
CA PRO A 1075 24.52 15.18 -4.10
C PRO A 1075 23.66 14.60 -2.98
N ILE A 1076 23.88 15.09 -1.75
CA ILE A 1076 23.11 14.70 -0.57
C ILE A 1076 22.22 15.87 -0.16
N VAL A 1077 20.92 15.75 -0.45
CA VAL A 1077 19.90 16.76 -0.17
C VAL A 1077 18.84 16.19 0.78
N ASN A 1078 17.97 17.07 1.29
CA ASN A 1078 16.73 16.66 1.94
C ASN A 1078 15.58 16.93 0.96
N GLY A 1079 14.85 15.88 0.59
CA GLY A 1079 13.78 15.93 -0.37
C GLY A 1079 14.29 16.06 -1.81
N GLU A 1080 13.74 16.99 -2.56
CA GLU A 1080 14.12 17.25 -3.96
C GLU A 1080 14.67 18.67 -4.09
N ASP A 1081 15.69 18.84 -4.94
CA ASP A 1081 16.27 20.15 -5.28
C ASP A 1081 16.80 20.11 -6.72
N VAL A 1082 17.43 21.19 -7.19
CA VAL A 1082 18.12 21.26 -8.48
C VAL A 1082 19.58 21.65 -8.32
N LYS A 1083 20.43 21.16 -9.21
CA LYS A 1083 21.83 21.64 -9.34
C LYS A 1083 22.15 21.98 -10.79
N THR A 1084 23.21 22.77 -10.97
CA THR A 1084 23.84 22.94 -12.28
C THR A 1084 24.88 21.84 -12.48
N ASP A 1085 24.73 21.03 -13.52
CA ASP A 1085 25.66 19.96 -13.86
C ASP A 1085 26.96 20.49 -14.51
N LEU A 1086 27.92 19.60 -14.80
CA LEU A 1086 29.17 20.00 -15.48
C LEU A 1086 28.96 20.52 -16.91
N ASN A 1087 27.78 20.28 -17.50
CA ASN A 1087 27.45 20.80 -18.82
C ASN A 1087 26.78 22.18 -18.78
N GLY A 1088 26.44 22.70 -17.60
CA GLY A 1088 25.68 23.93 -17.42
C GLY A 1088 24.17 23.74 -17.50
N ASN A 1089 23.68 22.50 -17.54
CA ASN A 1089 22.26 22.19 -17.48
C ASN A 1089 21.76 22.25 -16.03
N THR A 1090 20.52 22.69 -15.84
CA THR A 1090 19.79 22.45 -14.59
C THR A 1090 19.28 21.01 -14.57
N VAL A 1091 19.66 20.26 -13.55
CA VAL A 1091 19.29 18.84 -13.34
C VAL A 1091 18.70 18.65 -11.95
N LYS A 1092 17.76 17.71 -11.82
CA LYS A 1092 17.16 17.38 -10.52
C LYS A 1092 18.14 16.60 -9.63
N VAL A 1093 18.10 16.86 -8.33
CA VAL A 1093 18.76 16.06 -7.29
C VAL A 1093 17.73 15.63 -6.25
N PHE A 1094 17.94 14.47 -5.64
CA PHE A 1094 16.92 13.85 -4.81
C PHE A 1094 17.49 13.06 -3.63
N CYS A 1095 16.69 12.98 -2.58
CA CYS A 1095 16.76 12.01 -1.51
C CYS A 1095 15.36 11.40 -1.34
N HIS A 1096 15.19 10.16 -1.76
CA HIS A 1096 13.91 9.44 -1.69
C HIS A 1096 14.03 8.20 -0.81
N HIS A 1097 12.92 7.67 -0.31
CA HIS A 1097 12.86 6.27 0.16
C HIS A 1097 11.69 5.53 -0.48
N THR A 1098 11.63 4.20 -0.34
CA THR A 1098 10.49 3.41 -0.82
C THR A 1098 9.20 3.77 -0.10
N GLN A 1099 8.06 3.77 -0.80
CA GLN A 1099 6.75 4.02 -0.18
C GLN A 1099 6.34 2.89 0.79
N ILE A 1100 6.71 1.66 0.44
CA ILE A 1100 6.40 0.46 1.21
C ILE A 1100 7.66 0.00 1.97
N PRO A 1101 7.54 -0.39 3.25
CA PRO A 1101 8.67 -0.92 4.05
C PRO A 1101 9.17 -2.27 3.49
N LEU A 1102 10.46 -2.54 3.71
CA LEU A 1102 11.14 -3.76 3.29
C LEU A 1102 11.05 -4.89 4.33
N GLY A 1103 10.87 -4.54 5.60
CA GLY A 1103 10.87 -5.48 6.70
C GLY A 1103 10.91 -4.79 8.06
N ILE A 1104 10.98 -5.60 9.11
CA ILE A 1104 11.05 -5.15 10.50
C ILE A 1104 12.51 -4.91 10.86
N ALA A 1105 12.82 -3.77 11.48
CA ALA A 1105 14.16 -3.51 12.00
C ALA A 1105 14.45 -4.41 13.20
N SER A 1106 15.66 -4.98 13.25
CA SER A 1106 16.14 -5.77 14.39
C SER A 1106 17.39 -5.12 14.96
N ASN A 1107 17.33 -4.70 16.22
CA ASN A 1107 18.50 -4.22 16.99
C ASN A 1107 19.31 -5.38 17.56
#